data_AF-A0A7W1NA48-F1
#
_entry.id   AF-A0A7W1NA48-F1
#
_cell.length_a   1.000
_cell.length_b   1.000
_cell.length_c   1.000
_cell.angle_alpha   90.00
_cell.angle_beta   90.00
_cell.angle_gamma   90.00
#
_symmetry.space_group_name_H-M   'P 1'
#
loop_
_entity.id
_entity.type
_entity.pdbx_description
1 polymer ?
#
loop_
_entity_poly.entity_id
_entity_poly.type
_entity_poly.pdbx_seq_one_letter_code
_entity_poly.pdbx_strand_id
1 'polypeptide(L)'
;MPLLSVLRACALCALVLGSSAGEPIWIEGEAPTTVAGPFAADAPERADHLSGGSWLKLNAAPAEALPAGGAIVRWDFAAAASGSYAVWHRYGMESVRGPFAWRIDDGAWTTIAAKEQPYVDLMDPGFWVEVAWMKLGDATLTAGRHSLEVRVEAQVDHDGKPLAPAYAADCFCLTDQPFLPDGRHRPGQRPASADDVAAAQQVFALPASGEGRLSTSLAGLWQVARFDEWRPADRSGPDRALPAAVPSWTAIAVPGDKFVVRPDLNLAHRLIYRTRVNVPAALAGRAFVLRIPALSMIGSVHVNGVFCGWTKAMLTEFDCDVSAAVKPGADNEIAVVIKDGYYGLSPEKAKAPWSHLAMTPVAWRTVGWITPLLDFPIATAPMSGLLEAPTFEVRGAVHASDVFAKPSVARKALALEITLRNPAAKPVTATVDVAVEPLTGGAPAKTFATVSATLAAGEERVLHLDESWPDPILWWPDAPHQYVAVTTVSAPGAVADVARTKFGFREWTWASEDFTLNGIPWRLRADTSERADFDEQLALWREHHQNTMRLWGWGTFWGMDQRAALDRLDASGMHVRRSGLFDGQGAFYMHNLADPALFANWTVQVLAQVRAERNHPSIQIWSIENEIAFINSRNLGLSASVEPMIAATAKQVMALDPTRPAMVDGGRCLVNEDLPVNSCHYDETFWREYPDEAYTYDLAYRSHEVTWNGWDKSPWRLVPGRPVFHSEGFYANGYKPGDFAQWGGEECFAGWDRARRGAGIFARILSEGYRWRGIAAFHFWLGEAQVLPYWNSWSPVAALTREWNRTFAGGSEATRTVKVLNDTRDGAPIDFRWEVRVGERTVADGGGVREVAAGGAREERIAFT
;
A
#
# COMPACT_ATOMS: atom_id res chain seq x y z
N MET A 1 -19.00 34.56 -49.37
CA MET A 1 -19.83 35.57 -48.67
C MET A 1 -19.31 35.68 -47.23
N PRO A 2 -18.99 36.89 -46.72
CA PRO A 2 -18.36 37.06 -45.41
C PRO A 2 -19.22 37.78 -44.36
N LEU A 3 -19.02 37.42 -43.08
CA LEU A 3 -19.27 38.18 -41.83
C LEU A 3 -18.60 37.35 -40.72
N LEU A 4 -17.61 37.85 -39.96
CA LEU A 4 -17.77 38.61 -38.70
C LEU A 4 -18.89 38.05 -37.79
N SER A 5 -18.68 37.62 -36.55
CA SER A 5 -17.50 37.63 -35.66
C SER A 5 -17.50 36.34 -34.79
N VAL A 6 -16.48 36.00 -33.98
CA VAL A 6 -16.21 36.52 -32.63
C VAL A 6 -14.73 36.28 -32.28
N LEU A 7 -14.04 37.31 -31.81
CA LEU A 7 -12.73 37.23 -31.16
C LEU A 7 -12.54 38.49 -30.30
N ARG A 8 -11.86 38.37 -29.14
CA ARG A 8 -11.70 39.35 -28.04
C ARG A 8 -12.85 39.41 -27.03
N ALA A 9 -12.58 38.85 -25.85
CA ALA A 9 -13.23 39.21 -24.57
C ALA A 9 -12.25 38.98 -23.40
N CYS A 10 -11.01 39.48 -23.54
CA CYS A 10 -10.03 39.50 -22.46
C CYS A 10 -9.98 40.90 -21.82
N ALA A 11 -9.78 40.96 -20.51
CA ALA A 11 -9.56 42.17 -19.72
C ALA A 11 -10.69 43.23 -19.77
N LEU A 12 -11.82 42.96 -19.08
CA LEU A 12 -12.63 44.03 -18.50
C LEU A 12 -13.40 43.57 -17.25
N CYS A 13 -12.73 43.56 -16.08
CA CYS A 13 -13.37 43.38 -14.77
C CYS A 13 -12.55 44.07 -13.65
N ALA A 14 -12.30 45.37 -13.83
CA ALA A 14 -11.49 46.19 -12.92
C ALA A 14 -12.08 47.60 -12.78
N LEU A 15 -13.38 47.68 -12.53
CA LEU A 15 -14.09 48.93 -12.21
C LEU A 15 -15.37 48.64 -11.39
N VAL A 16 -15.22 47.85 -10.33
CA VAL A 16 -16.22 47.79 -9.25
C VAL A 16 -16.22 49.16 -8.59
N LEU A 17 -17.38 49.83 -8.57
CA LEU A 17 -17.57 51.06 -7.81
C LEU A 17 -17.38 50.74 -6.33
N GLY A 18 -16.45 51.43 -5.66
CA GLY A 18 -16.05 51.13 -4.30
C GLY A 18 -17.13 51.41 -3.26
N SER A 19 -18.02 50.44 -3.05
CA SER A 19 -18.60 50.20 -1.72
C SER A 19 -17.46 49.81 -0.79
N SER A 20 -17.27 50.54 0.31
CA SER A 20 -16.40 50.09 1.41
C SER A 20 -16.94 48.79 1.97
N ALA A 21 -16.22 47.68 1.79
CA ALA A 21 -16.61 46.38 2.33
C ALA A 21 -16.70 46.45 3.86
N GLY A 22 -17.71 45.80 4.43
CA GLY A 22 -17.77 45.60 5.88
C GLY A 22 -16.69 44.64 6.34
N GLU A 23 -16.06 44.92 7.49
CA GLU A 23 -15.24 43.91 8.17
C GLU A 23 -16.16 42.77 8.65
N PRO A 24 -15.80 41.49 8.43
CA PRO A 24 -16.61 40.36 8.91
C PRO A 24 -16.73 40.40 10.44
N ILE A 25 -17.97 40.30 10.93
CA ILE A 25 -18.26 40.33 12.36
C ILE A 25 -17.89 38.95 12.92
N TRP A 26 -16.92 38.93 13.83
CA TRP A 26 -16.45 37.71 14.47
C TRP A 26 -16.72 37.76 15.97
N ILE A 27 -17.26 36.66 16.49
CA ILE A 27 -17.71 36.52 17.88
C ILE A 27 -17.08 35.26 18.45
N GLU A 28 -16.27 35.38 19.50
CA GLU A 28 -15.72 34.22 20.21
C GLU A 28 -16.81 33.60 21.11
N GLY A 29 -16.95 32.27 21.09
CA GLY A 29 -18.05 31.56 21.73
C GLY A 29 -17.97 31.64 23.26
N GLU A 30 -16.76 31.50 23.81
CA GLU A 30 -16.41 31.59 25.23
C GLU A 30 -16.60 32.98 25.86
N ALA A 31 -16.91 34.00 25.05
CA ALA A 31 -17.13 35.39 25.49
C ALA A 31 -18.62 35.85 25.37
N PRO A 32 -19.60 35.15 25.98
CA PRO A 32 -21.00 35.54 25.92
C PRO A 32 -21.30 36.80 26.75
N THR A 33 -22.28 37.58 26.31
CA THR A 33 -22.80 38.75 27.03
C THR A 33 -23.74 38.35 28.16
N THR A 34 -24.60 37.35 27.94
CA THR A 34 -25.38 36.72 29.02
C THR A 34 -25.49 35.20 28.80
N VAL A 35 -25.62 34.48 29.92
CA VAL A 35 -25.76 33.01 29.97
C VAL A 35 -26.90 32.68 30.92
N ALA A 36 -27.82 31.83 30.48
CA ALA A 36 -28.96 31.33 31.24
C ALA A 36 -29.05 29.80 31.08
N GLY A 37 -28.19 29.09 31.81
CA GLY A 37 -28.11 27.62 31.79
C GLY A 37 -26.72 27.10 32.20
N PRO A 38 -26.51 25.77 32.23
CA PRO A 38 -25.24 25.16 32.61
C PRO A 38 -24.21 25.19 31.48
N PHE A 39 -23.81 26.39 31.05
CA PHE A 39 -22.69 26.59 30.13
C PHE A 39 -21.42 26.96 30.91
N ALA A 40 -20.27 26.46 30.49
CA ALA A 40 -18.95 26.80 31.02
C ALA A 40 -17.93 26.92 29.88
N ALA A 41 -16.86 27.70 30.09
CA ALA A 41 -15.71 27.66 29.21
C ALA A 41 -14.93 26.35 29.43
N ASP A 42 -14.56 25.68 28.34
CA ASP A 42 -13.84 24.40 28.34
C ASP A 42 -12.70 24.44 27.32
N ALA A 43 -11.57 23.82 27.64
CA ALA A 43 -10.36 23.83 26.80
C ALA A 43 -9.95 22.37 26.49
N PRO A 44 -10.03 21.94 25.22
CA PRO A 44 -9.71 20.56 24.84
C PRO A 44 -8.20 20.32 24.73
N GLU A 45 -7.81 19.05 24.50
CA GLU A 45 -6.41 18.58 24.39
C GLU A 45 -5.57 19.45 23.45
N ARG A 46 -6.11 19.78 22.28
CA ARG A 46 -5.51 20.67 21.28
C ARG A 46 -6.31 21.97 21.23
N ALA A 47 -6.22 22.72 22.32
CA ALA A 47 -6.79 24.06 22.45
C ALA A 47 -6.44 24.98 21.26
N ASP A 48 -5.26 24.81 20.65
CA ASP A 48 -4.82 25.56 19.48
C ASP A 48 -5.55 25.20 18.17
N HIS A 49 -6.41 24.19 18.15
CA HIS A 49 -7.38 23.97 17.08
C HIS A 49 -8.63 24.85 17.20
N LEU A 50 -8.82 25.58 18.31
CA LEU A 50 -9.94 26.52 18.57
C LEU A 50 -9.55 27.99 18.36
N SER A 51 -10.54 28.88 18.24
CA SER A 51 -10.38 30.33 18.03
C SER A 51 -9.74 31.02 19.24
N GLY A 52 -10.45 31.04 20.37
CA GLY A 52 -9.97 31.63 21.63
C GLY A 52 -9.08 30.71 22.48
N GLY A 53 -8.77 29.51 22.00
CA GLY A 53 -8.12 28.45 22.80
C GLY A 53 -9.06 27.71 23.76
N SER A 54 -10.34 28.07 23.79
CA SER A 54 -11.40 27.42 24.54
C SER A 54 -12.74 27.66 23.84
N TRP A 55 -13.79 26.94 24.25
CA TRP A 55 -15.15 27.09 23.71
C TRP A 55 -16.18 27.20 24.83
N LEU A 56 -17.36 27.76 24.54
CA LEU A 56 -18.48 27.76 25.48
C LEU A 56 -19.28 26.46 25.33
N LYS A 57 -19.20 25.60 26.34
CA LYS A 57 -19.74 24.23 26.33
C LYS A 57 -20.88 24.06 27.33
N LEU A 58 -21.95 23.43 26.87
CA LEU A 58 -22.99 22.82 27.70
C LEU A 58 -22.87 21.31 27.56
N ASN A 59 -22.59 20.67 28.70
CA ASN A 59 -22.56 19.23 28.85
C ASN A 59 -23.14 18.90 30.24
N ALA A 60 -24.38 18.44 30.28
CA ALA A 60 -25.13 18.18 31.51
C ALA A 60 -25.70 16.75 31.49
N ALA A 61 -25.84 16.12 32.66
CA ALA A 61 -26.40 14.78 32.73
C ALA A 61 -27.88 14.75 32.26
N PRO A 62 -28.39 13.63 31.73
CA PRO A 62 -29.78 13.53 31.24
C PRO A 62 -30.87 13.82 32.30
N ALA A 63 -30.51 13.81 33.59
CA ALA A 63 -31.40 14.12 34.70
C ALA A 63 -31.33 15.59 35.18
N GLU A 64 -30.45 16.41 34.62
CA GLU A 64 -30.33 17.83 34.95
C GLU A 64 -31.40 18.65 34.22
N ALA A 65 -32.20 19.41 34.98
CA ALA A 65 -33.23 20.26 34.43
C ALA A 65 -32.62 21.52 33.81
N LEU A 66 -32.71 21.65 32.48
CA LEU A 66 -32.48 22.94 31.82
C LEU A 66 -33.55 23.97 32.26
N PRO A 67 -33.26 25.29 32.18
CA PRO A 67 -34.24 26.32 32.51
C PRO A 67 -35.54 26.21 31.71
N ALA A 68 -36.64 26.70 32.28
CA ALA A 68 -37.93 26.73 31.61
C ALA A 68 -37.86 27.63 30.35
N GLY A 69 -38.03 27.01 29.17
CA GLY A 69 -37.82 27.66 27.86
C GLY A 69 -36.51 27.28 27.16
N GLY A 70 -35.66 26.48 27.79
CA GLY A 70 -34.35 26.06 27.30
C GLY A 70 -33.19 26.82 27.95
N ALA A 71 -31.99 26.30 27.78
CA ALA A 71 -30.76 26.97 28.19
C ALA A 71 -30.32 27.94 27.08
N ILE A 72 -30.18 29.24 27.40
CA ILE A 72 -29.96 30.32 26.41
C ILE A 72 -28.61 31.00 26.63
N VAL A 73 -27.93 31.34 25.55
CA VAL A 73 -26.73 32.19 25.51
C VAL A 73 -26.97 33.33 24.53
N ARG A 74 -26.45 34.52 24.86
CA ARG A 74 -26.53 35.74 24.05
C ARG A 74 -25.14 36.36 23.88
N TRP A 75 -24.82 36.74 22.65
CA TRP A 75 -23.67 37.57 22.31
C TRP A 75 -24.17 38.87 21.67
N ASP A 76 -23.98 40.01 22.35
CA ASP A 76 -24.19 41.34 21.77
C ASP A 76 -23.02 41.69 20.84
N PHE A 77 -23.32 42.20 19.66
CA PHE A 77 -22.33 42.66 18.68
C PHE A 77 -22.78 43.97 17.99
N ALA A 78 -21.99 44.46 17.05
CA ALA A 78 -22.36 45.61 16.21
C ALA A 78 -22.06 45.33 14.73
N ALA A 79 -22.97 45.73 13.85
CA ALA A 79 -22.78 45.69 12.41
C ALA A 79 -22.47 47.12 11.91
N ALA A 80 -21.39 47.26 11.13
CA ALA A 80 -20.94 48.56 10.63
C ALA A 80 -21.84 49.10 9.49
N ALA A 81 -22.56 48.22 8.78
CA ALA A 81 -23.42 48.56 7.66
C ALA A 81 -24.70 47.71 7.67
N SER A 82 -25.80 48.28 7.16
CA SER A 82 -27.03 47.52 6.88
C SER A 82 -26.83 46.61 5.66
N GLY A 83 -27.22 45.34 5.76
CA GLY A 83 -26.98 44.35 4.69
C GLY A 83 -27.53 42.97 5.01
N SER A 84 -27.34 42.03 4.07
CA SER A 84 -27.61 40.60 4.29
C SER A 84 -26.31 39.89 4.61
N TYR A 85 -26.20 39.32 5.80
CA TYR A 85 -25.01 38.65 6.30
C TYR A 85 -25.25 37.14 6.38
N ALA A 86 -24.38 36.36 5.73
CA ALA A 86 -24.28 34.92 5.91
C ALA A 86 -23.79 34.63 7.35
N VAL A 87 -24.60 33.92 8.14
CA VAL A 87 -24.28 33.57 9.53
C VAL A 87 -23.66 32.17 9.57
N TRP A 88 -22.40 32.10 10.01
CA TRP A 88 -21.64 30.88 10.19
C TRP A 88 -21.31 30.66 11.66
N HIS A 89 -21.24 29.40 12.06
CA HIS A 89 -20.94 28.97 13.42
C HIS A 89 -19.94 27.81 13.35
N ARG A 90 -18.86 27.93 14.12
CA ARG A 90 -17.86 26.90 14.34
C ARG A 90 -18.29 26.09 15.56
N TYR A 91 -18.87 24.93 15.28
CA TYR A 91 -19.62 24.11 16.23
C TYR A 91 -18.90 22.80 16.49
N GLY A 92 -18.83 22.42 17.77
CA GLY A 92 -18.30 21.13 18.19
C GLY A 92 -19.20 20.41 19.20
N MET A 93 -19.13 19.08 19.19
CA MET A 93 -19.51 18.16 20.27
C MET A 93 -19.18 16.74 19.81
N GLU A 94 -18.47 15.98 20.65
CA GLU A 94 -18.23 14.53 20.51
C GLU A 94 -19.49 13.77 20.07
N SER A 95 -19.50 13.21 18.84
CA SER A 95 -20.44 12.19 18.30
C SER A 95 -21.96 12.45 18.35
N VAL A 96 -22.40 13.46 19.10
CA VAL A 96 -23.79 13.62 19.56
C VAL A 96 -24.45 14.84 18.94
N ARG A 97 -23.68 15.88 18.56
CA ARG A 97 -24.10 17.13 17.89
C ARG A 97 -25.58 17.45 18.11
N GLY A 98 -25.90 17.90 19.32
CA GLY A 98 -27.28 18.15 19.75
C GLY A 98 -27.98 19.23 18.91
N PRO A 99 -29.30 19.14 18.72
CA PRO A 99 -30.04 20.21 18.08
C PRO A 99 -30.07 21.45 18.97
N PHE A 100 -29.96 22.61 18.33
CA PHE A 100 -30.06 23.92 18.98
C PHE A 100 -30.88 24.86 18.10
N ALA A 101 -31.54 25.85 18.71
CA ALA A 101 -32.17 26.94 17.97
C ALA A 101 -31.31 28.21 18.04
N TRP A 102 -31.31 29.00 16.98
CA TRP A 102 -30.63 30.31 16.95
C TRP A 102 -31.57 31.41 16.45
N ARG A 103 -31.25 32.67 16.78
CA ARG A 103 -31.89 33.86 16.21
C ARG A 103 -30.95 35.06 16.23
N ILE A 104 -31.31 36.10 15.47
CA ILE A 104 -30.81 37.46 15.65
C ILE A 104 -31.92 38.30 16.27
N ASP A 105 -31.58 39.06 17.32
CA ASP A 105 -32.48 39.95 18.08
C ASP A 105 -33.83 39.29 18.43
N ASP A 106 -34.93 40.04 18.37
CA ASP A 106 -36.29 39.54 18.59
C ASP A 106 -36.86 38.71 17.41
N GLY A 107 -35.97 38.21 16.53
CA GLY A 107 -36.33 37.33 15.42
C GLY A 107 -36.93 35.99 15.85
N ALA A 108 -37.48 35.28 14.87
CA ALA A 108 -37.98 33.93 15.07
C ALA A 108 -36.83 32.92 15.30
N TRP A 109 -37.03 31.99 16.23
CA TRP A 109 -36.09 30.90 16.49
C TRP A 109 -36.03 29.93 15.30
N THR A 110 -34.82 29.73 14.76
CA THR A 110 -34.53 28.77 13.70
C THR A 110 -33.83 27.55 14.30
N THR A 111 -34.48 26.38 14.30
CA THR A 111 -33.92 25.14 14.86
C THR A 111 -33.00 24.43 13.87
N ILE A 112 -31.81 24.05 14.33
CA ILE A 112 -30.77 23.34 13.60
C ILE A 112 -30.74 21.88 14.05
N ALA A 113 -31.14 20.96 13.17
CA ALA A 113 -30.87 19.53 13.33
C ALA A 113 -29.40 19.25 12.92
N ALA A 114 -28.47 19.42 13.86
CA ALA A 114 -27.03 19.49 13.57
C ALA A 114 -26.42 18.19 12.97
N LYS A 115 -27.12 17.06 13.00
CA LYS A 115 -26.73 15.80 12.33
C LYS A 115 -27.08 15.76 10.83
N GLU A 116 -27.95 16.65 10.37
CA GLU A 116 -28.42 16.67 8.97
C GLU A 116 -27.76 17.77 8.13
N GLN A 117 -27.42 18.90 8.77
CA GLN A 117 -26.84 20.07 8.13
C GLN A 117 -25.40 19.85 7.63
N PRO A 118 -25.02 20.38 6.46
CA PRO A 118 -23.63 20.34 5.97
C PRO A 118 -22.64 21.07 6.88
N TYR A 119 -21.47 20.46 7.05
CA TYR A 119 -20.28 21.14 7.57
C TYR A 119 -19.11 21.08 6.59
N VAL A 120 -18.11 21.94 6.82
CA VAL A 120 -16.78 21.94 6.19
C VAL A 120 -15.71 22.23 7.26
N ASP A 121 -14.42 22.09 6.92
CA ASP A 121 -13.30 22.33 7.84
C ASP A 121 -13.42 21.51 9.14
N LEU A 122 -13.57 20.20 8.99
CA LEU A 122 -13.63 19.26 10.11
C LEU A 122 -12.24 19.13 10.75
N MET A 123 -12.14 19.39 12.05
CA MET A 123 -10.89 19.29 12.83
C MET A 123 -11.09 18.50 14.12
N ASP A 124 -10.00 17.88 14.57
CA ASP A 124 -9.88 17.05 15.77
C ASP A 124 -9.12 17.84 16.87
N PRO A 125 -9.82 18.56 17.78
CA PRO A 125 -9.22 19.20 18.95
C PRO A 125 -8.88 18.23 20.10
N GLY A 126 -9.05 16.92 19.95
CA GLY A 126 -8.80 15.91 20.99
C GLY A 126 -9.54 14.60 20.70
N PHE A 127 -9.11 13.49 21.30
CA PHE A 127 -9.64 12.15 20.97
C PHE A 127 -11.19 12.05 21.08
N TRP A 128 -11.86 11.74 19.95
CA TRP A 128 -13.32 11.76 19.73
C TRP A 128 -14.04 13.11 19.92
N VAL A 129 -13.29 14.18 20.17
CA VAL A 129 -13.77 15.56 20.18
C VAL A 129 -13.64 16.13 18.76
N GLU A 130 -14.64 16.91 18.34
CA GLU A 130 -14.74 17.43 16.96
C GLU A 130 -15.16 18.89 16.94
N VAL A 131 -14.67 19.64 15.96
CA VAL A 131 -15.17 20.98 15.61
C VAL A 131 -15.25 21.13 14.09
N ALA A 132 -16.30 21.79 13.59
CA ALA A 132 -16.44 22.09 12.16
C ALA A 132 -17.29 23.35 11.92
N TRP A 133 -17.14 23.96 10.74
CA TRP A 133 -17.93 25.12 10.33
C TRP A 133 -19.25 24.74 9.68
N MET A 134 -20.33 25.39 10.10
CA MET A 134 -21.69 25.21 9.58
C MET A 134 -22.30 26.58 9.26
N LYS A 135 -22.94 26.72 8.09
CA LYS A 135 -23.77 27.89 7.78
C LYS A 135 -25.13 27.73 8.46
N LEU A 136 -25.49 28.64 9.36
CA LEU A 136 -26.77 28.62 10.07
C LEU A 136 -27.92 29.20 9.23
N GLY A 137 -27.61 30.16 8.36
CA GLY A 137 -28.55 30.84 7.47
C GLY A 137 -28.03 32.20 7.01
N ASP A 138 -28.93 33.08 6.61
CA ASP A 138 -28.66 34.47 6.23
C ASP A 138 -29.53 35.40 7.08
N ALA A 139 -28.96 36.50 7.57
CA ALA A 139 -29.64 37.47 8.44
C ALA A 139 -29.53 38.89 7.89
N THR A 140 -30.66 39.60 7.84
CA THR A 140 -30.68 41.03 7.48
C THR A 140 -30.37 41.88 8.71
N LEU A 141 -29.24 42.58 8.69
CA LEU A 141 -28.80 43.47 9.76
C LEU A 141 -28.96 44.94 9.35
N THR A 142 -28.98 45.83 10.34
CA THR A 142 -28.88 47.28 10.16
C THR A 142 -27.52 47.78 10.66
N ALA A 143 -27.11 48.99 10.26
CA ALA A 143 -25.97 49.64 10.89
C ALA A 143 -26.32 49.99 12.35
N GLY A 144 -25.73 49.29 13.33
CA GLY A 144 -26.13 49.41 14.73
C GLY A 144 -25.69 48.24 15.62
N ARG A 145 -26.28 48.18 16.83
CA ARG A 145 -26.08 47.08 17.78
C ARG A 145 -27.10 45.98 17.50
N HIS A 146 -26.62 44.74 17.53
CA HIS A 146 -27.40 43.53 17.30
C HIS A 146 -27.01 42.46 18.32
N SER A 147 -27.73 41.35 18.32
CA SER A 147 -27.49 40.23 19.21
C SER A 147 -27.75 38.91 18.54
N LEU A 148 -26.81 37.97 18.73
CA LEU A 148 -26.98 36.57 18.34
C LEU A 148 -27.35 35.79 19.60
N GLU A 149 -28.42 35.02 19.52
CA GLU A 149 -28.84 34.15 20.62
C GLU A 149 -28.91 32.69 20.18
N VAL A 150 -28.44 31.79 21.02
CA VAL A 150 -28.56 30.33 20.85
C VAL A 150 -29.27 29.72 22.05
N ARG A 151 -30.10 28.71 21.78
CA ARG A 151 -30.98 28.06 22.75
C ARG A 151 -30.91 26.54 22.59
N VAL A 152 -30.54 25.86 23.67
CA VAL A 152 -30.51 24.40 23.77
C VAL A 152 -31.75 23.97 24.56
N GLU A 153 -32.63 23.20 23.94
CA GLU A 153 -33.84 22.65 24.57
C GLU A 153 -33.60 21.20 25.03
N ALA A 154 -34.29 20.76 26.08
CA ALA A 154 -34.19 19.39 26.56
C ALA A 154 -34.65 18.39 25.48
N GLN A 155 -33.86 17.34 25.24
CA GLN A 155 -34.10 16.36 24.19
C GLN A 155 -34.52 15.01 24.77
N VAL A 156 -35.21 14.20 23.97
CA VAL A 156 -35.54 12.80 24.29
C VAL A 156 -35.14 11.86 23.15
N ASP A 157 -34.88 10.60 23.48
CA ASP A 157 -34.69 9.51 22.51
C ASP A 157 -36.04 9.05 21.90
N HIS A 158 -35.98 8.08 20.99
CA HIS A 158 -37.17 7.50 20.36
C HIS A 158 -38.12 6.76 21.32
N ASP A 159 -37.68 6.43 22.54
CA ASP A 159 -38.48 5.81 23.60
C ASP A 159 -39.02 6.87 24.58
N GLY A 160 -38.76 8.16 24.34
CA GLY A 160 -39.14 9.26 25.23
C GLY A 160 -38.23 9.45 26.46
N LYS A 161 -37.05 8.80 26.51
CA LYS A 161 -36.09 8.96 27.61
C LYS A 161 -35.30 10.26 27.44
N PRO A 162 -35.03 11.04 28.50
CA PRO A 162 -34.16 12.21 28.41
C PRO A 162 -32.78 11.88 27.83
N LEU A 163 -32.30 12.74 26.94
CA LEU A 163 -30.93 12.74 26.42
C LEU A 163 -30.12 13.85 27.11
N ALA A 164 -28.81 13.62 27.27
CA ALA A 164 -27.88 14.65 27.70
C ALA A 164 -27.89 15.82 26.70
N PRO A 165 -28.24 17.06 27.10
CA PRO A 165 -28.12 18.20 26.22
C PRO A 165 -26.63 18.52 25.99
N ALA A 166 -26.26 18.75 24.73
CA ALA A 166 -24.87 18.74 24.27
C ALA A 166 -24.62 19.82 23.21
N TYR A 167 -23.78 20.81 23.52
CA TYR A 167 -23.46 21.93 22.63
C TYR A 167 -22.10 22.57 22.98
N ALA A 168 -21.23 22.84 22.01
CA ALA A 168 -20.07 23.72 22.21
C ALA A 168 -19.92 24.74 21.06
N ALA A 169 -19.81 26.02 21.41
CA ALA A 169 -19.53 27.12 20.48
C ALA A 169 -18.08 27.58 20.60
N ASP A 170 -17.32 27.46 19.51
CA ASP A 170 -15.97 28.00 19.39
C ASP A 170 -16.00 29.46 18.91
N CYS A 171 -16.63 29.73 17.76
CA CYS A 171 -16.81 31.09 17.27
C CYS A 171 -17.97 31.22 16.25
N PHE A 172 -18.40 32.45 15.99
CA PHE A 172 -19.32 32.80 14.90
C PHE A 172 -18.69 33.79 13.95
N CYS A 173 -19.04 33.72 12.67
CA CYS A 173 -18.65 34.67 11.63
C CYS A 173 -19.89 35.12 10.86
N LEU A 174 -20.20 36.42 10.87
CA LEU A 174 -21.26 37.02 10.07
C LEU A 174 -20.62 37.93 9.01
N THR A 175 -20.87 37.65 7.73
CA THR A 175 -20.27 38.40 6.61
C THR A 175 -21.21 38.53 5.42
N ASP A 176 -21.15 39.66 4.72
CA ASP A 176 -21.86 39.90 3.45
C ASP A 176 -21.09 39.37 2.23
N GLN A 177 -19.89 38.81 2.43
CA GLN A 177 -19.03 38.23 1.40
C GLN A 177 -19.05 36.68 1.40
N PRO A 178 -18.61 36.02 0.32
CA PRO A 178 -18.38 34.57 0.34
C PRO A 178 -17.30 34.18 1.34
N PHE A 179 -17.66 33.35 2.34
CA PHE A 179 -16.72 32.79 3.32
C PHE A 179 -16.28 31.38 2.91
N LEU A 180 -14.97 31.14 2.96
CA LEU A 180 -14.35 29.82 2.88
C LEU A 180 -13.67 29.56 4.22
N PRO A 181 -14.22 28.70 5.09
CA PRO A 181 -13.67 28.53 6.43
C PRO A 181 -12.31 27.82 6.44
N ASP A 182 -11.39 28.33 7.26
CA ASP A 182 -9.98 27.92 7.31
C ASP A 182 -9.51 27.75 8.76
N GLY A 183 -9.78 26.57 9.33
CA GLY A 183 -9.53 26.30 10.74
C GLY A 183 -10.21 27.34 11.65
N ARG A 184 -9.42 27.81 12.61
CA ARG A 184 -9.77 28.84 13.60
C ARG A 184 -9.66 30.29 13.10
N HIS A 185 -9.32 30.51 11.82
CA HIS A 185 -8.90 31.84 11.37
C HIS A 185 -10.06 32.71 10.88
N ARG A 186 -10.02 34.00 11.28
CA ARG A 186 -10.87 35.07 10.73
C ARG A 186 -10.69 35.17 9.20
N PRO A 187 -11.73 35.57 8.43
CA PRO A 187 -11.66 35.55 6.97
C PRO A 187 -10.48 36.35 6.43
N GLY A 188 -9.57 35.67 5.70
CA GLY A 188 -8.36 36.27 5.14
C GLY A 188 -7.25 36.60 6.15
N GLN A 189 -7.36 36.20 7.42
CA GLN A 189 -6.39 36.52 8.49
C GLN A 189 -5.49 35.33 8.90
N ARG A 190 -5.49 34.22 8.15
CA ARG A 190 -4.50 33.15 8.36
C ARG A 190 -3.10 33.65 7.99
N PRO A 191 -2.12 33.65 8.90
CA PRO A 191 -0.75 33.99 8.56
C PRO A 191 -0.13 32.88 7.70
N ALA A 192 0.53 33.26 6.60
CA ALA A 192 1.37 32.34 5.85
C ALA A 192 2.70 32.12 6.59
N SER A 193 3.06 30.87 6.83
CA SER A 193 4.37 30.49 7.33
C SER A 193 5.47 30.65 6.26
N ALA A 194 6.73 30.58 6.67
CA ALA A 194 7.86 30.58 5.75
C ALA A 194 7.76 29.43 4.72
N ASP A 195 7.31 28.26 5.15
CA ASP A 195 7.14 27.10 4.27
C ASP A 195 5.95 27.28 3.32
N ASP A 196 4.84 27.89 3.75
CA ASP A 196 3.70 28.21 2.86
C ASP A 196 4.14 29.13 1.70
N VAL A 197 5.00 30.11 2.02
CA VAL A 197 5.60 31.03 1.03
C VAL A 197 6.60 30.30 0.14
N ALA A 198 7.46 29.43 0.69
CA ALA A 198 8.40 28.64 -0.09
C ALA A 198 7.68 27.67 -1.05
N ALA A 199 6.67 26.95 -0.57
CA ALA A 199 5.81 26.07 -1.36
C ALA A 199 5.04 26.82 -2.46
N ALA A 200 4.59 28.05 -2.18
CA ALA A 200 3.98 28.92 -3.20
C ALA A 200 4.97 29.35 -4.28
N GLN A 201 6.21 29.68 -3.88
CA GLN A 201 7.26 30.16 -4.78
C GLN A 201 7.92 29.03 -5.60
N GLN A 202 7.91 27.79 -5.09
CA GLN A 202 8.53 26.63 -5.72
C GLN A 202 8.12 26.43 -7.18
N VAL A 203 9.14 26.22 -8.03
CA VAL A 203 9.01 25.79 -9.42
C VAL A 203 10.09 24.76 -9.70
N PHE A 204 9.70 23.52 -9.94
CA PHE A 204 10.62 22.49 -10.42
C PHE A 204 11.03 22.78 -11.87
N ALA A 205 12.24 22.42 -12.29
CA ALA A 205 12.72 22.68 -13.64
C ALA A 205 13.01 21.37 -14.38
N LEU A 206 12.54 21.26 -15.63
CA LEU A 206 12.96 20.20 -16.56
C LEU A 206 14.28 20.58 -17.26
N PRO A 207 15.17 19.60 -17.54
CA PRO A 207 16.27 19.79 -18.47
C PRO A 207 15.76 20.23 -19.85
N ALA A 208 16.41 21.22 -20.46
CA ALA A 208 16.04 21.71 -21.80
C ALA A 208 16.50 20.78 -22.94
N SER A 209 17.47 19.91 -22.67
CA SER A 209 18.03 18.92 -23.60
C SER A 209 18.77 17.82 -22.82
N GLY A 210 19.10 16.72 -23.50
CA GLY A 210 19.80 15.57 -22.96
C GLY A 210 19.59 14.34 -23.87
N GLU A 211 20.25 13.23 -23.56
CA GLU A 211 20.10 11.98 -24.31
C GLU A 211 18.87 11.18 -23.83
N GLY A 212 18.14 10.57 -24.77
CA GLY A 212 16.96 9.75 -24.48
C GLY A 212 15.77 10.53 -23.90
N ARG A 213 15.29 10.08 -22.73
CA ARG A 213 14.17 10.69 -22.01
C ARG A 213 14.70 11.60 -20.90
N LEU A 214 14.11 12.79 -20.81
CA LEU A 214 14.44 13.76 -19.77
C LEU A 214 13.46 13.60 -18.62
N SER A 215 13.88 13.89 -17.39
CA SER A 215 12.97 13.96 -16.27
C SER A 215 13.42 14.97 -15.23
N THR A 216 12.54 15.28 -14.28
CA THR A 216 12.88 15.95 -13.03
C THR A 216 12.08 15.32 -11.89
N SER A 217 12.71 15.13 -10.73
CA SER A 217 11.98 14.74 -9.52
C SER A 217 11.19 15.95 -9.01
N LEU A 218 10.00 15.69 -8.50
CA LEU A 218 9.14 16.68 -7.84
C LEU A 218 9.19 16.53 -6.31
N ALA A 219 10.20 15.86 -5.76
CA ALA A 219 10.41 15.80 -4.31
C ALA A 219 10.75 17.18 -3.72
N GLY A 220 10.12 17.56 -2.61
CA GLY A 220 10.29 18.86 -1.95
C GLY A 220 8.98 19.40 -1.38
N LEU A 221 8.93 20.71 -1.12
CA LEU A 221 7.71 21.37 -0.67
C LEU A 221 6.69 21.53 -1.82
N TRP A 222 5.48 21.06 -1.57
CA TRP A 222 4.28 21.32 -2.36
C TRP A 222 3.31 22.15 -1.54
N GLN A 223 2.32 22.74 -2.21
CA GLN A 223 1.14 23.27 -1.52
C GLN A 223 0.08 22.18 -1.37
N VAL A 224 -0.72 22.26 -0.30
CA VAL A 224 -1.90 21.45 -0.06
C VAL A 224 -3.06 22.32 0.43
N ALA A 225 -4.27 21.96 -0.01
CA ALA A 225 -5.52 22.62 0.39
C ALA A 225 -6.63 21.60 0.66
N ARG A 226 -7.57 21.95 1.55
CA ARG A 226 -8.77 21.15 1.84
C ARG A 226 -9.74 21.17 0.64
N PHE A 227 -10.30 20.01 0.32
CA PHE A 227 -11.45 19.85 -0.58
C PHE A 227 -12.50 19.03 0.16
N ASP A 228 -13.03 19.59 1.25
CA ASP A 228 -14.01 18.90 2.08
C ASP A 228 -15.31 18.62 1.32
N GLU A 229 -15.92 17.48 1.62
CA GLU A 229 -17.16 17.03 1.01
C GLU A 229 -18.01 16.29 2.06
N TRP A 230 -19.07 16.96 2.55
CA TRP A 230 -19.97 16.45 3.59
C TRP A 230 -20.63 15.10 3.25
N ARG A 231 -20.97 14.90 1.98
CA ARG A 231 -21.61 13.69 1.45
C ARG A 231 -21.00 13.37 0.08
N PRO A 232 -20.02 12.45 0.01
CA PRO A 232 -19.41 11.97 -1.24
C PRO A 232 -20.42 11.73 -2.37
N ALA A 233 -20.36 12.56 -3.41
CA ALA A 233 -21.19 12.44 -4.61
C ALA A 233 -20.63 11.38 -5.58
N ASP A 234 -19.30 11.31 -5.70
CA ASP A 234 -18.58 10.16 -6.26
C ASP A 234 -17.54 9.68 -5.24
N ARG A 235 -17.78 8.49 -4.71
CA ARG A 235 -16.94 7.89 -3.67
C ARG A 235 -15.68 7.21 -4.24
N SER A 236 -15.83 6.47 -5.34
CA SER A 236 -14.81 5.52 -5.82
C SER A 236 -14.23 5.87 -7.20
N GLY A 237 -14.74 6.91 -7.84
CA GLY A 237 -14.23 7.52 -9.05
C GLY A 237 -13.52 8.88 -8.83
N PRO A 238 -13.07 9.52 -9.93
CA PRO A 238 -12.14 10.64 -9.89
C PRO A 238 -12.79 12.01 -9.73
N ASP A 239 -12.05 12.93 -9.13
CA ASP A 239 -12.39 14.35 -9.10
C ASP A 239 -12.04 14.99 -10.45
N ARG A 240 -13.03 15.06 -11.35
CA ARG A 240 -12.88 15.54 -12.74
C ARG A 240 -12.75 17.06 -12.91
N ALA A 241 -12.93 17.83 -11.84
CA ALA A 241 -12.77 19.28 -11.82
C ALA A 241 -12.16 19.72 -10.49
N LEU A 242 -11.33 20.77 -10.50
CA LEU A 242 -10.88 21.45 -9.30
C LEU A 242 -11.97 22.44 -8.80
N PRO A 243 -12.04 22.75 -7.50
CA PRO A 243 -12.97 23.75 -6.99
C PRO A 243 -12.54 25.15 -7.44
N ALA A 244 -13.51 26.06 -7.61
CA ALA A 244 -13.24 27.43 -8.07
C ALA A 244 -12.39 28.26 -7.08
N ALA A 245 -12.37 27.88 -5.81
CA ALA A 245 -11.52 28.41 -4.76
C ALA A 245 -11.33 27.35 -3.66
N VAL A 246 -10.33 27.56 -2.79
CA VAL A 246 -10.06 26.79 -1.57
C VAL A 246 -9.83 27.76 -0.41
N PRO A 247 -9.98 27.36 0.87
CA PRO A 247 -9.84 28.29 2.00
C PRO A 247 -8.44 28.92 2.08
N SER A 248 -7.40 28.07 2.03
CA SER A 248 -6.01 28.50 1.88
C SER A 248 -5.15 27.41 1.22
N TRP A 249 -3.96 27.80 0.80
CA TRP A 249 -2.89 26.91 0.36
C TRP A 249 -1.81 26.89 1.43
N THR A 250 -1.40 25.70 1.84
CA THR A 250 -0.47 25.48 2.96
C THR A 250 0.64 24.52 2.55
N ALA A 251 1.81 24.52 3.21
CA ALA A 251 2.93 23.67 2.83
C ALA A 251 2.75 22.21 3.23
N ILE A 252 3.23 21.29 2.38
CA ILE A 252 3.42 19.87 2.72
C ILE A 252 4.70 19.36 2.08
N ALA A 253 5.43 18.48 2.79
CA ALA A 253 6.54 17.74 2.21
C ALA A 253 6.00 16.62 1.30
N VAL A 254 6.59 16.47 0.12
CA VAL A 254 6.33 15.36 -0.81
C VAL A 254 7.67 14.69 -1.15
N PRO A 255 7.81 13.36 -1.01
CA PRO A 255 6.82 12.43 -0.46
C PRO A 255 6.58 12.60 1.05
N GLY A 256 5.46 12.04 1.53
CA GLY A 256 5.14 11.96 2.96
C GLY A 256 3.71 11.47 3.23
N ASP A 257 3.53 10.74 4.34
CA ASP A 257 2.19 10.47 4.88
C ASP A 257 1.66 11.71 5.62
N LYS A 258 0.52 12.24 5.18
CA LYS A 258 -0.13 13.41 5.79
C LYS A 258 -0.36 13.22 7.29
N PHE A 259 -0.62 12.00 7.75
CA PHE A 259 -0.88 11.74 9.17
C PHE A 259 0.35 11.97 10.05
N VAL A 260 1.55 11.95 9.46
CA VAL A 260 2.82 12.29 10.12
C VAL A 260 3.23 13.74 9.82
N VAL A 261 3.19 14.18 8.56
CA VAL A 261 3.73 15.50 8.17
C VAL A 261 2.76 16.67 8.33
N ARG A 262 1.45 16.39 8.41
CA ARG A 262 0.36 17.37 8.56
C ARG A 262 -0.80 16.80 9.41
N PRO A 263 -0.58 16.55 10.72
CA PRO A 263 -1.59 15.97 11.60
C PRO A 263 -2.86 16.84 11.74
N ASP A 264 -2.77 18.15 11.47
CA ASP A 264 -3.91 19.07 11.37
C ASP A 264 -4.86 18.75 10.21
N LEU A 265 -4.40 17.97 9.22
CA LEU A 265 -5.19 17.46 8.08
C LEU A 265 -5.67 16.02 8.29
N ASN A 266 -5.67 15.49 9.52
CA ASN A 266 -6.10 14.12 9.78
C ASN A 266 -7.56 13.86 9.34
N LEU A 267 -8.49 14.75 9.67
CA LEU A 267 -9.91 14.71 9.26
C LEU A 267 -10.19 15.41 7.90
N ALA A 268 -9.15 15.74 7.12
CA ALA A 268 -9.29 16.24 5.75
C ALA A 268 -9.15 15.10 4.74
N HIS A 269 -10.25 14.45 4.38
CA HIS A 269 -10.24 13.19 3.63
C HIS A 269 -10.13 13.30 2.11
N ARG A 270 -10.31 14.50 1.58
CA ARG A 270 -10.01 14.84 0.18
C ARG A 270 -9.16 16.10 0.18
N LEU A 271 -7.98 16.00 -0.42
CA LEU A 271 -6.95 17.04 -0.42
C LEU A 271 -6.47 17.32 -1.84
N ILE A 272 -6.17 18.58 -2.14
CA ILE A 272 -5.53 18.97 -3.40
C ILE A 272 -4.06 19.28 -3.09
N TYR A 273 -3.17 18.43 -3.58
CA TYR A 273 -1.73 18.69 -3.63
C TYR A 273 -1.43 19.50 -4.88
N ARG A 274 -0.58 20.52 -4.80
CA ARG A 274 -0.27 21.42 -5.93
C ARG A 274 1.20 21.82 -5.96
N THR A 275 1.78 21.85 -7.16
CA THR A 275 3.11 22.45 -7.40
C THR A 275 3.19 23.04 -8.82
N ARG A 276 4.35 23.60 -9.19
CA ARG A 276 4.62 24.11 -10.55
C ARG A 276 5.88 23.47 -11.12
N VAL A 277 5.87 23.20 -12.44
CA VAL A 277 7.05 22.79 -13.20
C VAL A 277 7.26 23.71 -14.40
N ASN A 278 8.46 24.26 -14.56
CA ASN A 278 8.87 24.98 -15.75
C ASN A 278 9.22 23.97 -16.85
N VAL A 279 8.57 24.11 -18.01
CA VAL A 279 8.79 23.26 -19.18
C VAL A 279 9.45 24.10 -20.27
N PRO A 280 10.75 23.90 -20.59
CA PRO A 280 11.45 24.68 -21.61
C PRO A 280 10.78 24.62 -22.99
N ALA A 281 10.78 25.75 -23.71
CA ALA A 281 10.17 25.87 -25.04
C ALA A 281 10.77 24.88 -26.08
N ALA A 282 12.02 24.47 -25.89
CA ALA A 282 12.69 23.46 -26.72
C ALA A 282 12.03 22.08 -26.68
N LEU A 283 11.18 21.79 -25.68
CA LEU A 283 10.45 20.54 -25.54
C LEU A 283 9.09 20.54 -26.26
N ALA A 284 8.80 21.55 -27.09
CA ALA A 284 7.56 21.61 -27.87
C ALA A 284 7.39 20.38 -28.78
N GLY A 285 6.21 19.75 -28.74
CA GLY A 285 5.90 18.54 -29.50
C GLY A 285 6.39 17.23 -28.88
N ARG A 286 7.09 17.26 -27.73
CA ARG A 286 7.34 16.06 -26.91
C ARG A 286 6.06 15.62 -26.18
N ALA A 287 6.05 14.38 -25.69
CA ALA A 287 5.03 13.90 -24.77
C ALA A 287 5.51 14.06 -23.33
N PHE A 288 4.58 14.29 -22.40
CA PHE A 288 4.83 14.59 -21.00
C PHE A 288 4.02 13.65 -20.11
N VAL A 289 4.67 13.01 -19.14
CA VAL A 289 4.05 12.04 -18.22
C VAL A 289 4.39 12.42 -16.78
N LEU A 290 3.37 12.51 -15.93
CA LEU A 290 3.54 12.54 -14.48
C LEU A 290 3.51 11.11 -13.95
N ARG A 291 4.66 10.58 -13.52
CA ARG A 291 4.75 9.33 -12.77
C ARG A 291 4.55 9.59 -11.29
N ILE A 292 3.65 8.85 -10.66
CA ILE A 292 3.45 8.81 -9.21
C ILE A 292 3.74 7.37 -8.76
N PRO A 293 4.89 7.08 -8.12
CA PRO A 293 5.25 5.69 -7.80
C PRO A 293 4.35 5.05 -6.72
N ALA A 294 3.95 5.83 -5.71
CA ALA A 294 2.99 5.39 -4.69
C ALA A 294 2.05 6.54 -4.25
N LEU A 295 0.75 6.23 -4.16
CA LEU A 295 -0.28 7.07 -3.54
C LEU A 295 -1.29 6.21 -2.79
N SER A 296 -2.05 6.82 -1.89
CA SER A 296 -2.78 6.08 -0.83
C SER A 296 -4.08 5.38 -1.22
N MET A 297 -4.95 5.97 -2.04
CA MET A 297 -6.17 5.26 -2.49
C MET A 297 -6.64 5.67 -3.89
N ILE A 298 -7.14 6.90 -4.05
CA ILE A 298 -7.58 7.42 -5.35
C ILE A 298 -6.85 8.73 -5.61
N GLY A 299 -6.17 8.81 -6.77
CA GLY A 299 -5.46 10.00 -7.24
C GLY A 299 -6.05 10.51 -8.55
N SER A 300 -6.38 11.81 -8.63
CA SER A 300 -6.89 12.48 -9.82
C SER A 300 -5.94 13.61 -10.24
N VAL A 301 -5.34 13.51 -11.43
CA VAL A 301 -4.30 14.42 -11.92
C VAL A 301 -4.90 15.51 -12.81
N HIS A 302 -4.55 16.75 -12.51
CA HIS A 302 -4.87 17.94 -13.29
C HIS A 302 -3.57 18.69 -13.63
N VAL A 303 -3.49 19.25 -14.84
CA VAL A 303 -2.42 20.18 -15.22
C VAL A 303 -3.04 21.42 -15.84
N ASN A 304 -2.64 22.61 -15.38
CA ASN A 304 -3.21 23.89 -15.79
C ASN A 304 -4.76 23.96 -15.73
N GLY A 305 -5.37 23.27 -14.77
CA GLY A 305 -6.83 23.13 -14.62
C GLY A 305 -7.51 22.09 -15.54
N VAL A 306 -6.75 21.35 -16.35
CA VAL A 306 -7.25 20.29 -17.23
C VAL A 306 -7.06 18.92 -16.58
N PHE A 307 -8.15 18.19 -16.36
CA PHE A 307 -8.11 16.79 -15.91
C PHE A 307 -7.41 15.90 -16.95
N CYS A 308 -6.32 15.25 -16.55
CA CYS A 308 -5.47 14.45 -17.42
C CYS A 308 -5.71 12.93 -17.26
N GLY A 309 -5.94 12.48 -16.02
CA GLY A 309 -6.13 11.06 -15.73
C GLY A 309 -6.31 10.79 -14.23
N TRP A 310 -6.52 9.51 -13.89
CA TRP A 310 -6.71 9.08 -12.51
C TRP A 310 -6.34 7.61 -12.31
N THR A 311 -6.11 7.24 -11.05
CA THR A 311 -5.97 5.85 -10.60
C THR A 311 -6.76 5.61 -9.32
N LYS A 312 -7.12 4.35 -9.10
CA LYS A 312 -7.62 3.80 -7.82
C LYS A 312 -6.82 2.57 -7.35
N ALA A 313 -5.66 2.32 -7.96
CA ALA A 313 -4.72 1.29 -7.56
C ALA A 313 -3.71 1.92 -6.60
N MET A 314 -3.88 1.67 -5.30
CA MET A 314 -3.00 2.21 -4.27
C MET A 314 -1.66 1.51 -4.20
N LEU A 315 -0.64 2.25 -3.73
CA LEU A 315 0.74 1.79 -3.54
C LEU A 315 1.35 1.12 -4.77
N THR A 316 0.94 1.59 -5.96
CA THR A 316 1.39 1.10 -7.26
C THR A 316 1.65 2.26 -8.21
N GLU A 317 2.64 2.09 -9.08
CA GLU A 317 3.10 3.13 -10.00
C GLU A 317 2.00 3.53 -10.99
N PHE A 318 1.71 4.83 -11.05
CA PHE A 318 0.74 5.42 -11.97
C PHE A 318 1.43 6.44 -12.89
N ASP A 319 1.53 6.09 -14.17
CA ASP A 319 1.93 6.98 -15.26
C ASP A 319 0.70 7.72 -15.82
N CYS A 320 0.59 9.02 -15.57
CA CYS A 320 -0.44 9.87 -16.14
C CYS A 320 0.09 10.68 -17.33
N ASP A 321 -0.45 10.48 -18.53
CA ASP A 321 -0.19 11.36 -19.67
C ASP A 321 -0.81 12.75 -19.44
N VAL A 322 0.03 13.77 -19.41
CA VAL A 322 -0.36 15.18 -19.25
C VAL A 322 -0.09 16.01 -20.52
N SER A 323 0.31 15.37 -21.63
CA SER A 323 0.77 16.03 -22.86
C SER A 323 -0.21 17.04 -23.44
N ALA A 324 -1.52 16.77 -23.33
CA ALA A 324 -2.58 17.64 -23.86
C ALA A 324 -2.81 18.92 -23.03
N ALA A 325 -2.29 18.98 -21.80
CA ALA A 325 -2.49 20.07 -20.85
C ALA A 325 -1.23 20.93 -20.62
N VAL A 326 -0.04 20.39 -20.93
CA VAL A 326 1.25 21.06 -20.77
C VAL A 326 1.46 22.17 -21.83
N LYS A 327 2.08 23.27 -21.39
CA LYS A 327 2.43 24.44 -22.17
C LYS A 327 3.96 24.63 -22.13
N PRO A 328 4.69 24.16 -23.16
CA PRO A 328 6.12 24.41 -23.28
C PRO A 328 6.42 25.91 -23.44
N GLY A 329 7.52 26.36 -22.84
CA GLY A 329 7.90 27.77 -22.72
C GLY A 329 7.29 28.49 -21.51
N ALA A 330 6.69 27.76 -20.56
CA ALA A 330 6.01 28.33 -19.40
C ALA A 330 6.14 27.47 -18.14
N ASP A 331 5.80 28.07 -16.99
CA ASP A 331 5.42 27.35 -15.78
C ASP A 331 4.08 26.65 -16.00
N ASN A 332 3.99 25.41 -15.54
CA ASN A 332 2.81 24.57 -15.61
C ASN A 332 2.39 24.18 -14.20
N GLU A 333 1.16 24.50 -13.83
CA GLU A 333 0.59 24.10 -12.55
C GLU A 333 0.19 22.62 -12.61
N ILE A 334 0.68 21.81 -11.68
CA ILE A 334 0.28 20.42 -11.47
C ILE A 334 -0.56 20.39 -10.21
N ALA A 335 -1.74 19.77 -10.26
CA ALA A 335 -2.53 19.45 -9.08
C ALA A 335 -2.90 17.97 -9.06
N VAL A 336 -2.74 17.32 -7.90
CA VAL A 336 -3.17 15.94 -7.66
C VAL A 336 -4.18 15.95 -6.53
N VAL A 337 -5.42 15.57 -6.83
CA VAL A 337 -6.45 15.39 -5.80
C VAL A 337 -6.34 13.96 -5.26
N ILE A 338 -6.16 13.83 -3.94
CA ILE A 338 -6.09 12.55 -3.23
C ILE A 338 -7.35 12.39 -2.37
N LYS A 339 -8.04 11.26 -2.53
CA LYS A 339 -9.05 10.77 -1.57
C LYS A 339 -8.41 9.71 -0.68
N ASP A 340 -8.55 9.84 0.65
CA ASP A 340 -7.99 8.89 1.62
C ASP A 340 -8.95 7.73 1.95
N GLY A 341 -8.50 6.78 2.79
CA GLY A 341 -9.24 5.57 3.16
C GLY A 341 -10.66 5.76 3.73
N TYR A 342 -11.05 6.97 4.13
CA TYR A 342 -12.46 7.32 4.43
C TYR A 342 -13.38 7.02 3.24
N TYR A 343 -12.94 7.34 2.02
CA TYR A 343 -13.69 7.02 0.80
C TYR A 343 -13.75 5.51 0.52
N GLY A 344 -12.87 4.71 1.16
CA GLY A 344 -12.93 3.26 1.12
C GLY A 344 -14.13 2.69 1.87
N LEU A 345 -14.62 3.39 2.90
CA LEU A 345 -15.73 2.96 3.75
C LEU A 345 -17.07 3.00 3.00
N SER A 346 -17.97 2.09 3.35
CA SER A 346 -19.33 2.01 2.85
C SER A 346 -20.35 2.35 3.95
N PRO A 347 -21.11 3.46 3.81
CA PRO A 347 -22.22 3.81 4.70
C PRO A 347 -23.28 2.71 4.84
N GLU A 348 -23.48 1.91 3.78
CA GLU A 348 -24.42 0.78 3.78
C GLU A 348 -23.93 -0.35 4.68
N LYS A 349 -22.66 -0.76 4.54
CA LYS A 349 -22.02 -1.77 5.41
C LYS A 349 -21.99 -1.30 6.87
N ALA A 350 -21.65 -0.03 7.10
CA ALA A 350 -21.57 0.59 8.41
C ALA A 350 -22.94 0.85 9.07
N LYS A 351 -24.02 0.91 8.28
CA LYS A 351 -25.36 1.38 8.69
C LYS A 351 -25.33 2.76 9.37
N ALA A 352 -24.37 3.59 8.96
CA ALA A 352 -24.05 4.87 9.58
C ALA A 352 -23.95 5.98 8.52
N PRO A 353 -24.37 7.22 8.81
CA PRO A 353 -24.24 8.34 7.88
C PRO A 353 -22.76 8.71 7.67
N TRP A 354 -22.48 9.33 6.51
CA TRP A 354 -21.15 9.86 6.17
C TRP A 354 -20.53 10.72 7.28
N SER A 355 -21.36 11.50 7.97
CA SER A 355 -20.99 12.35 9.10
C SER A 355 -20.30 11.63 10.26
N HIS A 356 -20.67 10.37 10.50
CA HIS A 356 -20.08 9.52 11.53
C HIS A 356 -18.78 8.88 11.04
N LEU A 357 -18.74 8.47 9.76
CA LEU A 357 -17.55 7.87 9.16
C LEU A 357 -16.40 8.88 9.00
N ALA A 358 -16.71 10.15 8.74
CA ALA A 358 -15.74 11.24 8.63
C ALA A 358 -15.01 11.53 9.96
N MET A 359 -15.53 11.07 11.08
CA MET A 359 -14.88 11.17 12.39
C MET A 359 -13.94 10.00 12.71
N THR A 360 -13.88 8.96 11.88
CA THR A 360 -13.18 7.71 12.19
C THR A 360 -11.66 7.93 12.39
N PRO A 361 -11.14 7.77 13.63
CA PRO A 361 -9.73 8.02 13.94
C PRO A 361 -8.80 7.15 13.12
N VAL A 362 -7.67 7.73 12.69
CA VAL A 362 -6.69 7.06 11.81
C VAL A 362 -6.19 5.76 12.40
N ALA A 363 -5.86 5.76 13.70
CA ALA A 363 -5.41 4.58 14.45
C ALA A 363 -6.47 3.46 14.56
N TRP A 364 -7.72 3.70 14.17
CA TRP A 364 -8.78 2.70 14.13
C TRP A 364 -9.08 2.20 12.71
N ARG A 365 -8.52 2.80 11.66
CA ARG A 365 -8.70 2.35 10.26
C ARG A 365 -8.02 1.00 9.97
N THR A 366 -7.17 0.55 10.88
CA THR A 366 -6.52 -0.76 10.91
C THR A 366 -7.20 -1.77 11.86
N VAL A 367 -8.22 -1.37 12.64
CA VAL A 367 -8.82 -2.25 13.66
C VAL A 367 -10.10 -2.95 13.19
N GLY A 368 -10.32 -4.15 13.73
CA GLY A 368 -11.12 -5.17 13.09
C GLY A 368 -12.62 -4.95 12.89
N TRP A 369 -13.23 -4.00 13.59
CA TRP A 369 -14.63 -3.66 13.33
C TRP A 369 -14.79 -2.70 12.15
N ILE A 370 -13.71 -2.03 11.69
CA ILE A 370 -13.73 -1.05 10.59
C ILE A 370 -13.43 -1.69 9.24
N THR A 371 -12.46 -2.59 9.13
CA THR A 371 -12.10 -3.23 7.85
C THR A 371 -13.27 -3.91 7.12
N PRO A 372 -14.20 -4.62 7.77
CA PRO A 372 -15.37 -5.20 7.12
C PRO A 372 -16.31 -4.18 6.46
N LEU A 373 -16.13 -2.89 6.75
CA LEU A 373 -16.88 -1.76 6.19
C LEU A 373 -16.22 -1.18 4.94
N LEU A 374 -15.01 -1.62 4.59
CA LEU A 374 -14.25 -1.15 3.42
C LEU A 374 -14.65 -1.91 2.15
N ASP A 375 -14.59 -1.21 1.02
CA ASP A 375 -14.73 -1.78 -0.34
C ASP A 375 -13.37 -1.77 -1.08
N PHE A 376 -12.26 -1.59 -0.36
CA PHE A 376 -10.89 -1.53 -0.87
C PHE A 376 -9.95 -2.23 0.12
N PRO A 377 -8.94 -3.00 -0.34
CA PRO A 377 -7.98 -3.67 0.54
C PRO A 377 -6.91 -2.70 1.10
N ILE A 378 -7.35 -1.64 1.80
CA ILE A 378 -6.49 -0.55 2.32
C ILE A 378 -6.23 -0.65 3.83
N ALA A 379 -6.87 -1.60 4.52
CA ALA A 379 -6.86 -1.71 5.99
C ALA A 379 -5.47 -1.86 6.62
N THR A 380 -4.55 -2.58 5.98
CA THR A 380 -3.17 -2.78 6.45
C THR A 380 -2.21 -1.64 6.09
N ALA A 381 -2.65 -0.73 5.21
CA ALA A 381 -1.83 0.38 4.74
C ALA A 381 -2.59 1.73 4.89
N PRO A 382 -2.82 2.20 6.14
CA PRO A 382 -3.68 3.35 6.41
C PRO A 382 -3.11 4.71 5.98
N MET A 383 -1.85 4.77 5.55
CA MET A 383 -1.11 5.98 5.17
C MET A 383 -1.84 6.81 4.10
N SER A 384 -1.72 8.13 4.11
CA SER A 384 -2.38 8.99 3.13
C SER A 384 -1.52 10.10 2.53
N GLY A 385 -1.39 10.12 1.21
CA GLY A 385 -0.75 11.23 0.47
C GLY A 385 -0.11 10.79 -0.83
N LEU A 386 0.93 11.53 -1.21
CA LEU A 386 1.93 11.14 -2.21
C LEU A 386 3.09 10.50 -1.44
N LEU A 387 3.20 9.17 -1.50
CA LEU A 387 3.99 8.39 -0.54
C LEU A 387 5.40 8.07 -1.04
N GLU A 388 5.63 8.14 -2.35
CA GLU A 388 6.95 8.11 -3.01
C GLU A 388 7.07 9.31 -3.97
N ALA A 389 8.30 9.70 -4.30
CA ALA A 389 8.58 10.95 -5.02
C ALA A 389 7.98 10.97 -6.45
N PRO A 390 7.02 11.87 -6.76
CA PRO A 390 6.52 12.01 -8.12
C PRO A 390 7.63 12.49 -9.08
N THR A 391 7.62 12.00 -10.31
CA THR A 391 8.60 12.37 -11.34
C THR A 391 7.88 12.86 -12.60
N PHE A 392 8.35 13.97 -13.17
CA PHE A 392 7.85 14.50 -14.43
C PHE A 392 8.79 14.05 -15.57
N GLU A 393 8.29 13.25 -16.50
CA GLU A 393 9.06 12.58 -17.56
C GLU A 393 8.70 13.12 -18.97
N VAL A 394 9.71 13.26 -19.84
CA VAL A 394 9.59 13.80 -21.20
C VAL A 394 9.92 12.72 -22.23
N ARG A 395 8.88 12.13 -22.81
CA ARG A 395 8.94 11.04 -23.80
C ARG A 395 8.96 11.58 -25.23
N GLY A 396 9.21 10.70 -26.20
CA GLY A 396 9.03 11.03 -27.61
C GLY A 396 7.59 11.37 -28.00
N ALA A 397 7.43 12.07 -29.13
CA ALA A 397 6.12 12.42 -29.71
C ALA A 397 5.27 11.18 -30.03
N VAL A 398 5.94 10.08 -30.38
CA VAL A 398 5.44 8.69 -30.32
C VAL A 398 6.49 7.92 -29.51
N HIS A 399 6.06 7.08 -28.58
CA HIS A 399 6.96 6.44 -27.60
C HIS A 399 6.49 5.05 -27.19
N ALA A 400 7.38 4.26 -26.57
CA ALA A 400 6.99 3.03 -25.89
C ALA A 400 6.47 3.36 -24.47
N SER A 401 5.17 3.22 -24.21
CA SER A 401 4.58 3.50 -22.89
C SER A 401 4.86 2.39 -21.87
N ASP A 402 4.99 1.15 -22.33
CA ASP A 402 5.20 -0.05 -21.51
C ASP A 402 6.04 -1.07 -22.31
N VAL A 403 6.94 -1.78 -21.64
CA VAL A 403 7.80 -2.83 -22.24
C VAL A 403 7.92 -3.98 -21.24
N PHE A 404 7.56 -5.19 -21.65
CA PHE A 404 7.67 -6.41 -20.85
C PHE A 404 8.61 -7.41 -21.51
N ALA A 405 9.70 -7.75 -20.81
CA ALA A 405 10.63 -8.79 -21.22
C ALA A 405 10.21 -10.17 -20.68
N LYS A 406 10.12 -11.17 -21.57
CA LYS A 406 9.76 -12.55 -21.28
C LYS A 406 10.86 -13.51 -21.77
N PRO A 407 11.95 -13.69 -21.00
CA PRO A 407 13.00 -14.66 -21.32
C PRO A 407 12.49 -16.10 -21.24
N SER A 408 13.04 -16.98 -22.07
CA SER A 408 12.82 -18.43 -21.97
C SER A 408 14.13 -19.16 -22.23
N VAL A 409 14.60 -19.91 -21.23
CA VAL A 409 15.85 -20.69 -21.26
C VAL A 409 15.61 -21.98 -22.05
N ALA A 410 14.50 -22.66 -21.79
CA ALA A 410 14.11 -23.89 -22.48
C ALA A 410 13.91 -23.70 -23.99
N ARG A 411 13.32 -22.55 -24.41
CA ARG A 411 13.18 -22.21 -25.84
C ARG A 411 14.42 -21.54 -26.44
N LYS A 412 15.39 -21.11 -25.61
CA LYS A 412 16.51 -20.22 -26.00
C LYS A 412 16.02 -19.01 -26.79
N ALA A 413 15.08 -18.27 -26.21
CA ALA A 413 14.38 -17.16 -26.87
C ALA A 413 14.06 -16.02 -25.90
N LEU A 414 13.97 -14.80 -26.44
CA LEU A 414 13.44 -13.64 -25.72
C LEU A 414 12.22 -13.11 -26.46
N ALA A 415 11.08 -13.13 -25.79
CA ALA A 415 9.89 -12.41 -26.22
C ALA A 415 9.85 -11.03 -25.56
N LEU A 416 9.45 -10.00 -26.32
CA LEU A 416 9.17 -8.65 -25.83
C LEU A 416 7.74 -8.27 -26.21
N GLU A 417 7.03 -7.65 -25.26
CA GLU A 417 5.79 -6.93 -25.56
C GLU A 417 6.03 -5.45 -25.37
N ILE A 418 5.81 -4.66 -26.43
CA ILE A 418 6.12 -3.24 -26.48
C ILE A 418 4.82 -2.51 -26.80
N THR A 419 4.27 -1.80 -25.81
CA THR A 419 3.11 -0.92 -26.03
C THR A 419 3.63 0.39 -26.61
N LEU A 420 3.39 0.62 -27.90
CA LEU A 420 3.59 1.93 -28.53
C LEU A 420 2.39 2.82 -28.29
N ARG A 421 2.64 4.12 -28.17
CA ARG A 421 1.64 5.15 -27.88
C ARG A 421 1.83 6.38 -28.74
N ASN A 422 0.76 6.81 -29.41
CA ASN A 422 0.71 8.02 -30.24
C ASN A 422 -0.27 9.06 -29.65
N PRO A 423 0.16 9.95 -28.73
CA PRO A 423 -0.68 11.01 -28.19
C PRO A 423 -1.05 12.11 -29.21
N ALA A 424 -0.49 12.11 -30.43
CA ALA A 424 -0.75 13.16 -31.41
C ALA A 424 -2.14 13.04 -32.06
N ALA A 425 -2.74 14.18 -32.41
CA ALA A 425 -4.01 14.28 -33.14
C ALA A 425 -3.93 13.87 -34.64
N LYS A 426 -2.92 13.10 -35.03
CA LYS A 426 -2.68 12.59 -36.39
C LYS A 426 -2.09 11.18 -36.33
N PRO A 427 -2.36 10.30 -37.33
CA PRO A 427 -1.69 9.02 -37.42
C PRO A 427 -0.19 9.20 -37.69
N VAL A 428 0.62 8.26 -37.18
CA VAL A 428 2.08 8.22 -37.37
C VAL A 428 2.51 6.79 -37.67
N THR A 429 3.31 6.61 -38.73
CA THR A 429 4.10 5.38 -38.93
C THR A 429 5.41 5.51 -38.18
N ALA A 430 5.64 4.61 -37.23
CA ALA A 430 6.87 4.51 -36.46
C ALA A 430 7.57 3.17 -36.77
N THR A 431 8.90 3.19 -36.81
CA THR A 431 9.73 1.98 -36.72
C THR A 431 10.21 1.79 -35.30
N VAL A 432 10.40 0.53 -34.89
CA VAL A 432 10.96 0.17 -33.60
C VAL A 432 12.17 -0.74 -33.82
N ASP A 433 13.29 -0.31 -33.27
CA ASP A 433 14.55 -1.03 -33.22
C ASP A 433 14.85 -1.36 -31.76
N VAL A 434 15.21 -2.62 -31.45
CA VAL A 434 15.54 -3.03 -30.09
C VAL A 434 16.92 -3.64 -30.03
N ALA A 435 17.80 -3.01 -29.24
CA ALA A 435 19.10 -3.54 -28.84
C ALA A 435 19.03 -3.97 -27.37
N VAL A 436 19.67 -5.08 -27.02
CA VAL A 436 19.76 -5.60 -25.66
C VAL A 436 21.20 -5.46 -25.17
N GLU A 437 21.44 -4.47 -24.32
CA GLU A 437 22.76 -4.15 -23.77
C GLU A 437 22.96 -4.84 -22.41
N PRO A 438 24.17 -5.31 -22.06
CA PRO A 438 24.48 -5.66 -20.67
C PRO A 438 24.29 -4.44 -19.75
N LEU A 439 23.73 -4.63 -18.54
CA LEU A 439 23.51 -3.52 -17.60
C LEU A 439 24.83 -2.84 -17.15
N THR A 440 25.95 -3.58 -17.20
CA THR A 440 27.32 -3.09 -16.97
C THR A 440 27.86 -2.19 -18.09
N GLY A 441 27.10 -2.00 -19.17
CA GLY A 441 27.58 -1.43 -20.43
C GLY A 441 28.32 -2.46 -21.29
N GLY A 442 28.48 -2.13 -22.58
CA GLY A 442 29.11 -2.99 -23.59
C GLY A 442 28.44 -2.82 -24.96
N ALA A 443 28.82 -3.67 -25.91
CA ALA A 443 28.08 -3.80 -27.16
C ALA A 443 26.75 -4.58 -26.92
N PRO A 444 25.71 -4.39 -27.75
CA PRO A 444 24.48 -5.18 -27.66
C PRO A 444 24.76 -6.69 -27.77
N ALA A 445 24.25 -7.46 -26.81
CA ALA A 445 24.33 -8.92 -26.78
C ALA A 445 23.24 -9.59 -27.64
N LYS A 446 22.16 -8.87 -27.95
CA LYS A 446 21.16 -9.21 -28.96
C LYS A 446 20.64 -7.93 -29.62
N THR A 447 20.29 -8.02 -30.90
CA THR A 447 19.43 -7.05 -31.59
C THR A 447 18.22 -7.81 -32.15
N PHE A 448 17.07 -7.15 -32.22
CA PHE A 448 15.86 -7.66 -32.87
C PHE A 448 15.74 -7.12 -34.30
N ALA A 449 14.92 -7.78 -35.13
CA ALA A 449 14.53 -7.24 -36.42
C ALA A 449 13.66 -5.96 -36.25
N THR A 450 13.95 -4.93 -37.05
CA THR A 450 13.18 -3.68 -37.07
C THR A 450 11.72 -3.97 -37.45
N VAL A 451 10.78 -3.57 -36.58
CA VAL A 451 9.34 -3.66 -36.88
C VAL A 451 8.77 -2.27 -37.21
N SER A 452 7.69 -2.22 -38.00
CA SER A 452 7.04 -0.98 -38.40
C SER A 452 5.54 -1.03 -38.14
N ALA A 453 4.99 0.04 -37.56
CA ALA A 453 3.59 0.14 -37.19
C ALA A 453 3.04 1.56 -37.48
N THR A 454 1.91 1.63 -38.17
CA THR A 454 1.12 2.87 -38.29
C THR A 454 0.07 2.93 -37.19
N LEU A 455 0.25 3.81 -36.22
CA LEU A 455 -0.70 4.11 -35.17
C LEU A 455 -1.66 5.22 -35.62
N ALA A 456 -2.93 5.11 -35.26
CA ALA A 456 -3.92 6.17 -35.39
C ALA A 456 -3.69 7.28 -34.35
N ALA A 457 -4.43 8.38 -34.47
CA ALA A 457 -4.38 9.47 -33.51
C ALA A 457 -4.93 9.01 -32.14
N GLY A 458 -4.15 9.18 -31.07
CA GLY A 458 -4.52 8.74 -29.72
C GLY A 458 -4.45 7.22 -29.50
N GLU A 459 -3.89 6.44 -30.44
CA GLU A 459 -3.81 4.98 -30.31
C GLU A 459 -2.69 4.52 -29.38
N GLU A 460 -2.98 3.49 -28.58
CA GLU A 460 -1.99 2.59 -27.99
C GLU A 460 -2.07 1.21 -28.69
N ARG A 461 -0.92 0.63 -29.03
CA ARG A 461 -0.83 -0.67 -29.70
C ARG A 461 0.32 -1.50 -29.15
N VAL A 462 0.02 -2.73 -28.72
CA VAL A 462 1.04 -3.72 -28.35
C VAL A 462 1.66 -4.32 -29.60
N LEU A 463 2.99 -4.33 -29.67
CA LEU A 463 3.79 -5.12 -30.61
C LEU A 463 4.36 -6.33 -29.86
N HIS A 464 4.26 -7.50 -30.46
CA HIS A 464 4.84 -8.74 -29.92
C HIS A 464 6.05 -9.13 -30.78
N LEU A 465 7.22 -9.19 -30.17
CA LEU A 465 8.46 -9.71 -30.77
C LEU A 465 8.79 -11.01 -30.03
N ASP A 466 9.19 -12.07 -30.73
CA ASP A 466 9.69 -13.31 -30.12
C ASP A 466 10.77 -13.88 -31.03
N GLU A 467 12.01 -13.87 -30.55
CA GLU A 467 13.16 -14.25 -31.34
C GLU A 467 14.11 -15.15 -30.56
N SER A 468 14.81 -16.02 -31.27
CA SER A 468 15.89 -16.82 -30.71
C SER A 468 17.02 -15.95 -30.14
N TRP A 469 17.57 -16.43 -29.03
CA TRP A 469 18.81 -16.00 -28.41
C TRP A 469 19.50 -17.26 -27.88
N PRO A 470 20.44 -17.86 -28.64
CA PRO A 470 20.95 -19.20 -28.36
C PRO A 470 21.88 -19.25 -27.13
N ASP A 471 22.48 -18.12 -26.76
CA ASP A 471 23.53 -18.01 -25.75
C ASP A 471 23.43 -16.68 -24.96
N PRO A 472 22.39 -16.50 -24.11
CA PRO A 472 22.29 -15.39 -23.16
C PRO A 472 23.06 -15.70 -21.87
N ILE A 473 23.65 -14.68 -21.24
CA ILE A 473 24.19 -14.82 -19.89
C ILE A 473 23.00 -14.82 -18.91
N LEU A 474 22.80 -15.94 -18.22
CA LEU A 474 21.65 -16.13 -17.34
C LEU A 474 21.81 -15.37 -16.02
N TRP A 475 20.69 -14.86 -15.50
CA TRP A 475 20.61 -14.33 -14.13
C TRP A 475 20.53 -15.49 -13.13
N TRP A 476 21.36 -15.44 -12.08
CA TRP A 476 21.38 -16.39 -10.97
C TRP A 476 21.59 -15.67 -9.62
N PRO A 477 21.14 -16.24 -8.48
CA PRO A 477 21.36 -15.68 -7.13
C PRO A 477 22.82 -15.46 -6.69
N ASP A 478 23.76 -16.14 -7.33
CA ASP A 478 25.21 -16.01 -7.13
C ASP A 478 25.92 -15.29 -8.30
N ALA A 479 25.21 -15.10 -9.43
CA ALA A 479 25.68 -14.37 -10.61
C ALA A 479 24.50 -13.57 -11.23
N PRO A 480 24.09 -12.45 -10.61
CA PRO A 480 22.85 -11.74 -10.96
C PRO A 480 22.99 -10.86 -12.21
N HIS A 481 23.34 -11.47 -13.34
CA HIS A 481 23.53 -10.78 -14.62
C HIS A 481 22.22 -10.17 -15.15
N GLN A 482 22.28 -8.88 -15.49
CA GLN A 482 21.14 -8.11 -15.97
C GLN A 482 21.43 -7.45 -17.32
N TYR A 483 20.36 -7.18 -18.05
CA TYR A 483 20.34 -6.54 -19.35
C TYR A 483 19.43 -5.31 -19.34
N VAL A 484 19.60 -4.45 -20.33
CA VAL A 484 18.68 -3.36 -20.66
C VAL A 484 18.18 -3.56 -22.09
N ALA A 485 16.88 -3.73 -22.26
CA ALA A 485 16.23 -3.60 -23.56
C ALA A 485 16.11 -2.10 -23.91
N VAL A 486 16.89 -1.68 -24.90
CA VAL A 486 16.91 -0.32 -25.45
C VAL A 486 15.97 -0.27 -26.65
N THR A 487 14.75 0.19 -26.41
CA THR A 487 13.69 0.29 -27.41
C THR A 487 13.73 1.68 -28.04
N THR A 488 14.30 1.78 -29.24
CA THR A 488 14.35 3.01 -30.03
C THR A 488 13.13 3.08 -30.92
N VAL A 489 12.31 4.12 -30.75
CA VAL A 489 11.14 4.39 -31.60
C VAL A 489 11.47 5.55 -32.51
N SER A 490 11.42 5.34 -33.83
CA SER A 490 11.73 6.35 -34.84
C SER A 490 10.50 6.73 -35.66
N ALA A 491 10.32 8.03 -35.87
CA ALA A 491 9.34 8.61 -36.79
C ALA A 491 10.05 8.95 -38.14
N PRO A 492 9.33 9.36 -39.20
CA PRO A 492 9.94 9.58 -40.52
C PRO A 492 11.14 10.54 -40.51
N GLY A 493 12.34 9.97 -40.60
CA GLY A 493 13.62 10.68 -40.66
C GLY A 493 14.33 10.95 -39.32
N ALA A 494 13.77 10.58 -38.16
CA ALA A 494 14.41 10.84 -36.86
C ALA A 494 13.95 9.88 -35.74
N VAL A 495 14.85 9.62 -34.78
CA VAL A 495 14.51 9.00 -33.50
C VAL A 495 13.54 9.91 -32.74
N ALA A 496 12.41 9.36 -32.30
CA ALA A 496 11.40 10.06 -31.52
C ALA A 496 11.55 9.79 -30.02
N ASP A 497 11.78 8.53 -29.62
CA ASP A 497 11.87 8.07 -28.24
C ASP A 497 12.95 6.99 -28.08
N VAL A 498 13.53 6.91 -26.88
CA VAL A 498 14.38 5.78 -26.47
C VAL A 498 13.98 5.35 -25.07
N ALA A 499 13.29 4.21 -24.97
CA ALA A 499 12.99 3.55 -23.70
C ALA A 499 14.15 2.61 -23.31
N ARG A 500 14.43 2.50 -22.00
CA ARG A 500 15.46 1.61 -21.43
C ARG A 500 14.84 0.77 -20.31
N THR A 501 14.60 -0.51 -20.57
CA THR A 501 13.93 -1.42 -19.63
C THR A 501 14.89 -2.47 -19.12
N LYS A 502 15.16 -2.47 -17.81
CA LYS A 502 15.98 -3.51 -17.14
C LYS A 502 15.25 -4.86 -17.13
N PHE A 503 16.00 -5.95 -17.21
CA PHE A 503 15.53 -7.31 -16.90
C PHE A 503 16.73 -8.25 -16.66
N GLY A 504 16.50 -9.42 -16.05
CA GLY A 504 17.46 -10.52 -16.01
C GLY A 504 16.99 -11.70 -16.87
N PHE A 505 17.89 -12.33 -17.63
CA PHE A 505 17.51 -13.50 -18.43
C PHE A 505 17.43 -14.75 -17.53
N ARG A 506 16.24 -15.06 -17.02
CA ARG A 506 15.98 -16.28 -16.24
C ARG A 506 14.54 -16.76 -16.33
N GLU A 507 14.34 -18.07 -16.30
CA GLU A 507 13.05 -18.72 -16.45
C GLU A 507 12.69 -19.53 -15.19
N TRP A 508 11.47 -19.37 -14.70
CA TRP A 508 10.90 -20.20 -13.64
C TRP A 508 9.93 -21.22 -14.25
N THR A 509 9.92 -22.45 -13.72
CA THR A 509 8.85 -23.42 -14.00
C THR A 509 8.38 -24.08 -12.70
N TRP A 510 7.14 -24.59 -12.69
CA TRP A 510 6.43 -25.10 -11.52
C TRP A 510 5.50 -26.29 -11.88
N ALA A 511 5.85 -27.05 -12.93
CA ALA A 511 5.04 -28.16 -13.45
C ALA A 511 5.29 -29.50 -12.72
N SER A 512 5.71 -29.43 -11.45
CA SER A 512 6.06 -30.58 -10.61
C SER A 512 5.99 -30.21 -9.12
N GLU A 513 6.41 -31.08 -8.19
CA GLU A 513 6.60 -30.70 -6.78
C GLU A 513 7.76 -29.71 -6.56
N ASP A 514 8.56 -29.45 -7.61
CA ASP A 514 9.69 -28.52 -7.58
C ASP A 514 9.39 -27.23 -8.35
N PHE A 515 9.84 -26.10 -7.79
CA PHE A 515 10.20 -24.94 -8.60
C PHE A 515 11.55 -25.23 -9.29
N THR A 516 11.67 -24.94 -10.58
CA THR A 516 12.98 -24.95 -11.27
C THR A 516 13.38 -23.55 -11.70
N LEU A 517 14.62 -23.16 -11.42
CA LEU A 517 15.26 -21.96 -11.96
C LEU A 517 16.15 -22.36 -13.14
N ASN A 518 15.88 -21.82 -14.33
CA ASN A 518 16.63 -22.08 -15.56
C ASN A 518 16.74 -23.59 -15.91
N GLY A 519 15.78 -24.41 -15.47
CA GLY A 519 15.76 -25.87 -15.65
C GLY A 519 16.39 -26.70 -14.51
N ILE A 520 16.93 -26.06 -13.46
CA ILE A 520 17.52 -26.73 -12.29
C ILE A 520 16.54 -26.63 -11.10
N PRO A 521 16.20 -27.74 -10.39
CA PRO A 521 15.39 -27.68 -9.18
C PRO A 521 15.99 -26.74 -8.13
N TRP A 522 15.17 -25.83 -7.60
CA TRP A 522 15.65 -24.75 -6.73
C TRP A 522 14.85 -24.68 -5.43
N ARG A 523 15.54 -24.78 -4.28
CA ARG A 523 14.93 -24.78 -2.94
C ARG A 523 15.02 -23.39 -2.33
N LEU A 524 13.90 -22.89 -1.80
CA LEU A 524 13.81 -21.55 -1.22
C LEU A 524 13.66 -21.62 0.31
N ARG A 525 14.40 -20.80 1.05
CA ARG A 525 14.39 -20.78 2.52
C ARG A 525 14.58 -19.37 3.07
N ALA A 526 13.80 -19.05 4.10
CA ALA A 526 13.76 -17.75 4.74
C ALA A 526 13.38 -17.84 6.22
N ASP A 527 13.85 -16.89 7.01
CA ASP A 527 13.28 -16.54 8.32
C ASP A 527 13.09 -15.02 8.44
N THR A 528 12.52 -14.56 9.55
CA THR A 528 12.18 -13.16 9.83
C THR A 528 13.29 -12.39 10.56
N SER A 529 14.56 -12.80 10.45
CA SER A 529 15.69 -12.04 11.00
C SER A 529 15.95 -10.78 10.17
N GLU A 530 15.77 -9.60 10.77
CA GLU A 530 15.76 -8.31 10.06
C GLU A 530 16.78 -7.27 10.59
N ARG A 531 17.11 -6.30 9.73
CA ARG A 531 18.02 -5.17 9.92
C ARG A 531 17.44 -3.94 9.22
N ALA A 532 17.70 -2.76 9.77
CA ALA A 532 17.20 -1.49 9.23
C ALA A 532 17.98 -1.01 8.00
N ASP A 533 19.24 -1.41 7.85
CA ASP A 533 20.06 -1.17 6.66
C ASP A 533 20.04 -2.39 5.70
N PHE A 534 20.08 -2.12 4.40
CA PHE A 534 20.01 -3.18 3.38
C PHE A 534 21.30 -4.02 3.28
N ASP A 535 22.47 -3.41 3.42
CA ASP A 535 23.74 -4.14 3.27
C ASP A 535 24.07 -4.96 4.52
N GLU A 536 23.66 -4.49 5.71
CA GLU A 536 23.58 -5.32 6.92
C GLU A 536 22.61 -6.50 6.73
N GLN A 537 21.42 -6.26 6.16
CA GLN A 537 20.44 -7.32 5.88
C GLN A 537 20.98 -8.35 4.88
N LEU A 538 21.65 -7.89 3.82
CA LEU A 538 22.25 -8.77 2.81
C LEU A 538 23.39 -9.61 3.39
N ALA A 539 24.21 -9.04 4.28
CA ALA A 539 25.23 -9.80 5.00
C ALA A 539 24.60 -10.90 5.85
N LEU A 540 23.55 -10.57 6.63
CA LEU A 540 22.81 -11.53 7.48
C LEU A 540 22.19 -12.67 6.65
N TRP A 541 21.54 -12.36 5.53
CA TRP A 541 20.98 -13.38 4.64
C TRP A 541 22.05 -14.33 4.10
N ARG A 542 23.25 -13.82 3.75
CA ARG A 542 24.36 -14.64 3.24
C ARG A 542 24.99 -15.51 4.34
N GLU A 543 25.11 -14.99 5.57
CA GLU A 543 25.52 -15.74 6.76
C GLU A 543 24.54 -16.87 7.09
N HIS A 544 23.23 -16.58 7.12
CA HIS A 544 22.17 -17.56 7.37
C HIS A 544 21.89 -18.49 6.18
N HIS A 545 22.53 -18.28 5.02
CA HIS A 545 22.25 -18.98 3.76
C HIS A 545 20.77 -18.92 3.32
N GLN A 546 20.08 -17.85 3.74
CA GLN A 546 18.75 -17.46 3.28
C GLN A 546 18.83 -16.99 1.83
N ASN A 547 17.87 -17.43 1.02
CA ASN A 547 17.89 -17.16 -0.43
C ASN A 547 16.53 -16.68 -0.98
N THR A 548 15.54 -16.44 -0.11
CA THR A 548 14.30 -15.74 -0.46
C THR A 548 13.86 -14.80 0.67
N MET A 549 12.93 -13.90 0.37
CA MET A 549 12.26 -13.03 1.35
C MET A 549 10.81 -12.73 0.93
N ARG A 550 9.98 -12.27 1.88
CA ARG A 550 8.63 -11.74 1.63
C ARG A 550 8.69 -10.21 1.49
N LEU A 551 8.35 -9.66 0.33
CA LEU A 551 8.26 -8.21 0.13
C LEU A 551 6.80 -7.76 0.06
N TRP A 552 6.31 -7.20 1.16
CA TRP A 552 4.97 -6.59 1.27
C TRP A 552 4.81 -5.37 0.36
N GLY A 553 3.57 -5.11 -0.12
CA GLY A 553 3.23 -3.89 -0.86
C GLY A 553 3.18 -2.61 -0.02
N TRP A 554 3.50 -2.72 1.27
CA TRP A 554 3.62 -1.64 2.25
C TRP A 554 4.81 -1.96 3.16
N GLY A 555 5.66 -0.99 3.49
CA GLY A 555 6.86 -1.22 4.28
C GLY A 555 7.84 -0.06 4.26
N THR A 556 8.97 -0.21 4.96
CA THR A 556 10.04 0.81 5.05
C THR A 556 11.04 0.75 3.90
N PHE A 557 11.11 -0.36 3.18
CA PHE A 557 12.00 -0.60 2.02
C PHE A 557 13.47 -0.18 2.26
N TRP A 558 13.98 -0.32 3.49
CA TRP A 558 15.31 0.15 3.93
C TRP A 558 15.57 1.64 3.62
N GLY A 559 14.53 2.48 3.67
CA GLY A 559 14.59 3.92 3.39
C GLY A 559 14.63 4.27 1.90
N MET A 560 14.31 3.32 1.00
CA MET A 560 14.30 3.50 -0.45
C MET A 560 12.86 3.59 -1.00
N ASP A 561 12.69 4.16 -2.20
CA ASP A 561 11.46 3.95 -2.99
C ASP A 561 11.32 2.45 -3.35
N GLN A 562 10.10 1.92 -3.46
CA GLN A 562 9.80 0.50 -3.70
C GLN A 562 10.50 -0.05 -4.96
N ARG A 563 10.57 0.75 -6.03
CA ARG A 563 11.28 0.39 -7.27
C ARG A 563 12.81 0.30 -7.07
N ALA A 564 13.39 1.13 -6.21
CA ALA A 564 14.81 1.11 -5.89
C ALA A 564 15.19 -0.09 -5.01
N ALA A 565 14.33 -0.47 -4.06
CA ALA A 565 14.50 -1.71 -3.29
C ALA A 565 14.45 -2.96 -4.18
N LEU A 566 13.51 -3.02 -5.15
CA LEU A 566 13.45 -4.12 -6.13
C LEU A 566 14.69 -4.15 -7.06
N ASP A 567 15.15 -3.00 -7.55
CA ASP A 567 16.42 -2.87 -8.30
C ASP A 567 17.63 -3.38 -7.49
N ARG A 568 17.65 -3.13 -6.17
CA ARG A 568 18.72 -3.61 -5.27
C ARG A 568 18.62 -5.11 -5.03
N LEU A 569 17.41 -5.67 -4.88
CA LEU A 569 17.17 -7.10 -4.76
C LEU A 569 17.60 -7.86 -6.04
N ASP A 570 17.26 -7.34 -7.22
CA ASP A 570 17.71 -7.86 -8.53
C ASP A 570 19.24 -7.91 -8.66
N ALA A 571 19.93 -6.88 -8.14
CA ALA A 571 21.39 -6.76 -8.19
C ALA A 571 22.10 -7.59 -7.10
N SER A 572 21.44 -7.85 -5.97
CA SER A 572 21.96 -8.66 -4.87
C SER A 572 21.79 -10.17 -5.07
N GLY A 573 20.95 -10.60 -6.01
CA GLY A 573 20.62 -12.00 -6.26
C GLY A 573 19.64 -12.62 -5.24
N MET A 574 18.94 -11.81 -4.45
CA MET A 574 17.91 -12.29 -3.51
C MET A 574 16.60 -12.59 -4.25
N HIS A 575 15.97 -13.74 -3.97
CA HIS A 575 14.63 -14.04 -4.50
C HIS A 575 13.55 -13.35 -3.67
N VAL A 576 12.44 -12.99 -4.33
CA VAL A 576 11.33 -12.26 -3.71
C VAL A 576 10.01 -13.01 -3.94
N ARG A 577 9.38 -13.40 -2.84
CA ARG A 577 7.92 -13.61 -2.76
C ARG A 577 7.29 -12.24 -2.65
N ARG A 578 6.63 -11.78 -3.72
CA ARG A 578 6.06 -10.44 -3.79
C ARG A 578 4.61 -10.49 -3.31
N SER A 579 4.32 -9.88 -2.16
CA SER A 579 2.98 -9.90 -1.55
C SER A 579 2.17 -8.65 -1.92
N GLY A 580 0.89 -8.87 -2.23
CA GLY A 580 -0.12 -7.83 -2.41
C GLY A 580 -0.54 -7.16 -1.09
N LEU A 581 -1.59 -6.32 -1.14
CA LEU A 581 -2.08 -5.56 0.02
C LEU A 581 -3.21 -6.24 0.81
N PHE A 582 -3.91 -7.20 0.21
CA PHE A 582 -5.14 -7.76 0.81
C PHE A 582 -4.80 -8.82 1.85
N ASP A 583 -5.09 -8.52 3.11
CA ASP A 583 -4.56 -9.26 4.27
C ASP A 583 -5.64 -9.52 5.33
N GLY A 584 -5.80 -10.79 5.74
CA GLY A 584 -6.71 -11.30 6.75
C GLY A 584 -6.37 -10.89 8.19
N GLN A 585 -5.11 -10.50 8.47
CA GLN A 585 -4.79 -9.87 9.75
C GLN A 585 -5.34 -8.44 9.83
N GLY A 586 -5.46 -7.77 8.68
CA GLY A 586 -6.17 -6.49 8.55
C GLY A 586 -7.70 -6.63 8.47
N ALA A 587 -8.21 -7.72 7.87
CA ALA A 587 -9.64 -7.99 7.73
C ALA A 587 -10.14 -8.95 8.82
N PHE A 588 -10.77 -8.46 9.89
CA PHE A 588 -11.09 -9.32 11.03
C PHE A 588 -12.46 -10.03 10.87
N TYR A 589 -12.75 -10.94 11.81
CA TYR A 589 -13.90 -11.87 11.82
C TYR A 589 -15.28 -11.23 11.89
N MET A 590 -15.77 -10.70 10.77
CA MET A 590 -17.15 -10.22 10.59
C MET A 590 -17.69 -10.69 9.24
N HIS A 591 -19.02 -10.76 9.14
CA HIS A 591 -19.69 -11.05 7.86
C HIS A 591 -19.43 -9.94 6.81
N ASN A 592 -19.65 -10.28 5.54
CA ASN A 592 -19.53 -9.41 4.35
C ASN A 592 -18.14 -9.31 3.68
N LEU A 593 -17.25 -10.29 3.89
CA LEU A 593 -16.02 -10.48 3.10
C LEU A 593 -16.29 -10.80 1.62
N ALA A 594 -17.38 -11.51 1.32
CA ALA A 594 -17.74 -11.97 -0.02
C ALA A 594 -18.36 -10.85 -0.90
N ASP A 595 -17.70 -9.69 -0.92
CA ASP A 595 -18.13 -8.47 -1.60
C ASP A 595 -17.45 -8.32 -2.98
N PRO A 596 -18.22 -8.32 -4.09
CA PRO A 596 -17.67 -8.07 -5.42
C PRO A 596 -16.98 -6.71 -5.59
N ALA A 597 -17.35 -5.68 -4.82
CA ALA A 597 -16.70 -4.37 -4.93
C ALA A 597 -15.27 -4.38 -4.36
N LEU A 598 -15.09 -4.94 -3.15
CA LEU A 598 -13.78 -5.21 -2.55
C LEU A 598 -12.89 -6.03 -3.49
N PHE A 599 -13.39 -7.14 -4.01
CA PHE A 599 -12.61 -8.02 -4.90
C PHE A 599 -12.28 -7.38 -6.26
N ALA A 600 -13.19 -6.57 -6.83
CA ALA A 600 -12.91 -5.82 -8.07
C ALA A 600 -11.87 -4.70 -7.86
N ASN A 601 -11.88 -4.03 -6.71
CA ASN A 601 -10.89 -3.00 -6.38
C ASN A 601 -9.52 -3.63 -6.06
N TRP A 602 -9.48 -4.76 -5.35
CA TRP A 602 -8.27 -5.57 -5.17
C TRP A 602 -7.69 -6.05 -6.50
N THR A 603 -8.52 -6.58 -7.41
CA THR A 603 -8.09 -7.01 -8.76
C THR A 603 -7.39 -5.88 -9.50
N VAL A 604 -7.95 -4.66 -9.48
CA VAL A 604 -7.33 -3.48 -10.11
C VAL A 604 -5.99 -3.12 -9.46
N GLN A 605 -5.86 -3.26 -8.15
CA GLN A 605 -4.63 -2.95 -7.42
C GLN A 605 -3.51 -3.96 -7.70
N VAL A 606 -3.77 -5.27 -7.57
CA VAL A 606 -2.74 -6.31 -7.77
C VAL A 606 -2.29 -6.40 -9.23
N LEU A 607 -3.18 -6.17 -10.20
CA LEU A 607 -2.79 -6.12 -11.61
C LEU A 607 -1.94 -4.87 -11.95
N ALA A 608 -2.08 -3.76 -11.22
CA ALA A 608 -1.19 -2.61 -11.35
C ALA A 608 0.21 -2.91 -10.79
N GLN A 609 0.29 -3.53 -9.61
CA GLN A 609 1.54 -4.00 -9.00
C GLN A 609 2.31 -4.93 -9.96
N VAL A 610 1.65 -5.98 -10.44
CA VAL A 610 2.22 -6.94 -11.40
C VAL A 610 2.71 -6.26 -12.67
N ARG A 611 1.93 -5.32 -13.24
CA ARG A 611 2.34 -4.58 -14.46
C ARG A 611 3.63 -3.77 -14.24
N ALA A 612 3.73 -3.04 -13.13
CA ALA A 612 4.85 -2.16 -12.82
C ALA A 612 6.16 -2.91 -12.53
N GLU A 613 6.06 -4.14 -12.01
CA GLU A 613 7.17 -4.85 -11.37
C GLU A 613 7.65 -6.12 -12.11
N ARG A 614 6.84 -6.74 -12.98
CA ARG A 614 7.13 -8.02 -13.68
C ARG A 614 8.48 -8.13 -14.44
N ASN A 615 9.18 -7.03 -14.70
CA ASN A 615 10.51 -7.07 -15.30
C ASN A 615 11.64 -7.41 -14.30
N HIS A 616 11.43 -7.24 -12.99
CA HIS A 616 12.42 -7.51 -11.94
C HIS A 616 12.72 -9.02 -11.81
N PRO A 617 13.94 -9.53 -12.17
CA PRO A 617 14.27 -10.95 -12.09
C PRO A 617 14.21 -11.56 -10.68
N SER A 618 14.44 -10.77 -9.62
CA SER A 618 14.36 -11.21 -8.21
C SER A 618 12.98 -11.77 -7.84
N ILE A 619 11.90 -11.19 -8.36
CA ILE A 619 10.54 -11.66 -8.10
C ILE A 619 10.40 -13.08 -8.65
N GLN A 620 10.09 -14.04 -7.78
CA GLN A 620 9.93 -15.46 -8.08
C GLN A 620 8.45 -15.85 -8.20
N ILE A 621 7.59 -15.29 -7.35
CA ILE A 621 6.17 -15.64 -7.24
C ILE A 621 5.33 -14.44 -6.81
N TRP A 622 4.11 -14.37 -7.32
CA TRP A 622 3.10 -13.38 -6.89
C TRP A 622 2.24 -13.99 -5.78
N SER A 623 2.41 -13.52 -4.55
CA SER A 623 1.45 -13.77 -3.47
C SER A 623 0.38 -12.69 -3.51
N ILE A 624 -0.83 -13.02 -3.97
CA ILE A 624 -1.84 -12.00 -4.30
C ILE A 624 -2.61 -11.47 -3.07
N GLU A 625 -2.63 -12.25 -1.99
CA GLU A 625 -3.29 -11.98 -0.71
C GLU A 625 -2.56 -12.72 0.42
N ASN A 626 -2.82 -12.31 1.67
CA ASN A 626 -2.43 -13.02 2.89
C ASN A 626 -3.66 -13.41 3.72
N GLU A 627 -3.79 -14.69 4.08
CA GLU A 627 -4.77 -15.21 5.03
C GLU A 627 -6.26 -14.90 4.75
N ILE A 628 -6.62 -14.32 3.60
CA ILE A 628 -8.01 -14.13 3.16
C ILE A 628 -8.63 -15.50 2.88
N ALA A 629 -7.91 -16.42 2.23
CA ALA A 629 -8.26 -17.84 2.22
C ALA A 629 -8.06 -18.48 3.59
N PHE A 630 -6.85 -18.41 4.16
CA PHE A 630 -6.43 -19.23 5.31
C PHE A 630 -7.24 -19.01 6.60
N ILE A 631 -7.42 -17.75 7.00
CA ILE A 631 -8.13 -17.36 8.22
C ILE A 631 -9.58 -17.03 7.88
N ASN A 632 -9.77 -16.04 7.00
CA ASN A 632 -11.06 -15.38 6.87
C ASN A 632 -12.12 -16.24 6.18
N SER A 633 -11.83 -16.70 4.97
CA SER A 633 -12.73 -17.52 4.17
C SER A 633 -13.09 -18.81 4.92
N ARG A 634 -12.08 -19.50 5.48
CA ARG A 634 -12.26 -20.71 6.29
C ARG A 634 -13.09 -20.48 7.55
N ASN A 635 -12.68 -19.57 8.43
CA ASN A 635 -13.29 -19.44 9.76
C ASN A 635 -14.70 -18.82 9.71
N LEU A 636 -15.05 -18.12 8.62
CA LEU A 636 -16.41 -17.61 8.36
C LEU A 636 -17.26 -18.56 7.48
N GLY A 637 -16.71 -19.68 6.98
CA GLY A 637 -17.42 -20.64 6.13
C GLY A 637 -17.73 -20.13 4.71
N LEU A 638 -16.91 -19.21 4.18
CA LEU A 638 -17.16 -18.47 2.94
C LEU A 638 -16.43 -19.01 1.70
N SER A 639 -15.70 -20.12 1.79
CA SER A 639 -14.92 -20.70 0.68
C SER A 639 -15.68 -20.78 -0.65
N ALA A 640 -16.95 -21.19 -0.62
CA ALA A 640 -17.79 -21.33 -1.82
C ALA A 640 -18.11 -20.01 -2.54
N SER A 641 -17.96 -18.84 -1.90
CA SER A 641 -18.19 -17.53 -2.52
C SER A 641 -16.91 -16.69 -2.66
N VAL A 642 -15.92 -16.87 -1.79
CA VAL A 642 -14.68 -16.09 -1.76
C VAL A 642 -13.60 -16.69 -2.65
N GLU A 643 -13.34 -18.00 -2.57
CA GLU A 643 -12.24 -18.64 -3.30
C GLU A 643 -12.39 -18.56 -4.84
N PRO A 644 -13.60 -18.60 -5.44
CA PRO A 644 -13.76 -18.34 -6.87
C PRO A 644 -13.31 -16.94 -7.31
N MET A 645 -13.43 -15.92 -6.44
CA MET A 645 -12.97 -14.55 -6.73
C MET A 645 -11.43 -14.45 -6.60
N ILE A 646 -10.83 -15.18 -5.67
CA ILE A 646 -9.38 -15.34 -5.56
C ILE A 646 -8.83 -16.03 -6.82
N ALA A 647 -9.41 -17.16 -7.23
CA ALA A 647 -9.01 -17.91 -8.43
C ALA A 647 -9.15 -17.07 -9.72
N ALA A 648 -10.24 -16.32 -9.86
CA ALA A 648 -10.43 -15.39 -10.99
C ALA A 648 -9.38 -14.26 -11.01
N THR A 649 -8.89 -13.83 -9.86
CA THR A 649 -7.83 -12.80 -9.74
C THR A 649 -6.45 -13.39 -10.06
N ALA A 650 -6.12 -14.55 -9.47
CA ALA A 650 -4.89 -15.30 -9.77
C ALA A 650 -4.74 -15.60 -11.27
N LYS A 651 -5.83 -16.01 -11.93
CA LYS A 651 -5.87 -16.26 -13.38
C LYS A 651 -5.58 -15.00 -14.21
N GLN A 652 -6.01 -13.82 -13.76
CA GLN A 652 -5.69 -12.55 -14.42
C GLN A 652 -4.22 -12.15 -14.19
N VAL A 653 -3.68 -12.37 -12.99
CA VAL A 653 -2.26 -12.16 -12.68
C VAL A 653 -1.38 -13.04 -13.58
N MET A 654 -1.65 -14.35 -13.67
CA MET A 654 -0.90 -15.27 -14.54
C MET A 654 -1.11 -15.04 -16.04
N ALA A 655 -2.17 -14.33 -16.44
CA ALA A 655 -2.36 -13.90 -17.83
C ALA A 655 -1.59 -12.61 -18.15
N LEU A 656 -1.39 -11.73 -17.15
CA LEU A 656 -0.62 -10.48 -17.26
C LEU A 656 0.90 -10.71 -17.13
N ASP A 657 1.30 -11.70 -16.34
CA ASP A 657 2.66 -12.23 -16.25
C ASP A 657 2.63 -13.78 -16.30
N PRO A 658 2.79 -14.39 -17.49
CA PRO A 658 2.87 -15.84 -17.64
C PRO A 658 4.25 -16.42 -17.27
N THR A 659 5.21 -15.61 -16.79
CA THR A 659 6.58 -16.06 -16.46
C THR A 659 6.75 -16.45 -14.98
N ARG A 660 5.71 -16.28 -14.16
CA ARG A 660 5.68 -16.59 -12.73
C ARG A 660 4.33 -17.22 -12.33
N PRO A 661 4.29 -18.06 -11.28
CA PRO A 661 3.03 -18.50 -10.70
C PRO A 661 2.40 -17.39 -9.83
N ALA A 662 1.08 -17.50 -9.65
CA ALA A 662 0.36 -16.79 -8.58
C ALA A 662 -0.01 -17.78 -7.47
N MET A 663 -0.01 -17.32 -6.22
CA MET A 663 -0.50 -18.05 -5.06
C MET A 663 -1.14 -17.11 -4.04
N VAL A 664 -1.79 -17.69 -3.03
CA VAL A 664 -2.20 -17.04 -1.78
C VAL A 664 -1.14 -17.29 -0.70
N ASP A 665 -0.97 -16.45 0.32
CA ASP A 665 -0.22 -16.81 1.51
C ASP A 665 -1.18 -17.53 2.50
N GLY A 666 -1.07 -18.87 2.54
CA GLY A 666 -1.99 -19.79 3.21
C GLY A 666 -3.29 -20.07 2.43
N GLY A 667 -3.78 -21.32 2.46
CA GLY A 667 -4.98 -21.75 1.70
C GLY A 667 -4.70 -22.81 0.61
N ARG A 668 -3.46 -23.29 0.51
CA ARG A 668 -2.98 -24.31 -0.43
C ARG A 668 -3.37 -23.97 -1.87
N CYS A 669 -3.97 -24.89 -2.62
CA CYS A 669 -4.41 -24.67 -3.99
C CYS A 669 -5.86 -24.15 -4.13
N LEU A 670 -6.49 -23.70 -3.02
CA LEU A 670 -7.95 -23.52 -2.87
C LEU A 670 -8.74 -24.85 -2.95
N VAL A 671 -10.01 -24.85 -2.53
CA VAL A 671 -10.84 -26.07 -2.38
C VAL A 671 -11.06 -26.78 -3.73
N ASN A 672 -11.11 -26.01 -4.82
CA ASN A 672 -11.27 -26.53 -6.18
C ASN A 672 -9.95 -26.96 -6.85
N GLU A 673 -8.82 -26.87 -6.14
CA GLU A 673 -7.48 -27.09 -6.71
C GLU A 673 -7.15 -26.12 -7.89
N ASP A 674 -7.61 -24.86 -7.84
CA ASP A 674 -7.46 -23.85 -8.90
C ASP A 674 -6.05 -23.23 -9.01
N LEU A 675 -5.27 -23.14 -7.93
CA LEU A 675 -3.97 -22.42 -7.92
C LEU A 675 -2.75 -23.32 -8.15
N PRO A 676 -1.68 -22.85 -8.84
CA PRO A 676 -0.54 -23.70 -9.22
C PRO A 676 0.38 -24.16 -8.08
N VAL A 677 0.24 -23.65 -6.86
CA VAL A 677 1.18 -23.86 -5.74
C VAL A 677 0.43 -24.19 -4.45
N ASN A 678 0.91 -25.20 -3.71
CA ASN A 678 0.43 -25.53 -2.38
C ASN A 678 1.05 -24.58 -1.34
N SER A 679 0.43 -23.40 -1.15
CA SER A 679 0.90 -22.42 -0.15
C SER A 679 0.31 -22.69 1.24
N CYS A 680 1.16 -22.84 2.25
CA CYS A 680 0.81 -23.42 3.54
C CYS A 680 1.17 -22.49 4.70
N HIS A 681 0.21 -22.26 5.61
CA HIS A 681 0.43 -21.61 6.89
C HIS A 681 0.33 -22.65 8.02
N TYR A 682 1.38 -22.76 8.83
CA TYR A 682 1.44 -23.56 10.06
C TYR A 682 1.00 -25.02 9.91
N ASP A 683 1.48 -25.67 8.84
CA ASP A 683 1.30 -27.11 8.56
C ASP A 683 2.15 -28.01 9.50
N GLU A 684 2.48 -27.54 10.72
CA GLU A 684 3.06 -28.37 11.77
C GLU A 684 1.99 -29.18 12.52
N THR A 685 2.32 -30.43 12.89
CA THR A 685 1.40 -31.40 13.50
C THR A 685 1.78 -31.78 14.94
N PHE A 686 1.17 -32.82 15.52
CA PHE A 686 1.39 -33.21 16.91
C PHE A 686 2.87 -33.52 17.18
N TRP A 687 3.44 -32.94 18.25
CA TRP A 687 4.87 -33.02 18.58
C TRP A 687 5.49 -34.43 18.57
N ARG A 688 4.71 -35.47 18.90
CA ARG A 688 5.16 -36.87 18.95
C ARG A 688 5.48 -37.47 17.57
N GLU A 689 4.94 -36.91 16.49
CA GLU A 689 5.14 -37.42 15.12
C GLU A 689 6.50 -36.94 14.54
N TYR A 690 7.21 -36.08 15.28
CA TYR A 690 8.53 -35.56 14.91
C TYR A 690 9.67 -36.32 15.61
N PRO A 691 10.79 -36.60 14.92
CA PRO A 691 11.20 -35.97 13.67
C PRO A 691 10.56 -36.51 12.38
N ASP A 692 10.05 -37.74 12.36
CA ASP A 692 9.76 -38.46 11.10
C ASP A 692 8.82 -37.71 10.13
N GLU A 693 7.76 -37.08 10.61
CA GLU A 693 6.80 -36.35 9.75
C GLU A 693 7.41 -35.14 9.04
N ALA A 694 8.52 -34.56 9.54
CA ALA A 694 9.24 -33.53 8.79
C ALA A 694 9.95 -34.12 7.55
N TYR A 695 10.32 -35.41 7.58
CA TYR A 695 11.07 -36.11 6.53
C TYR A 695 10.17 -36.88 5.56
N THR A 696 8.98 -37.32 5.98
CA THR A 696 7.99 -37.99 5.13
C THR A 696 6.93 -37.03 4.59
N TYR A 697 6.40 -36.16 5.45
CA TYR A 697 5.27 -35.26 5.18
C TYR A 697 3.95 -36.00 4.90
N ASP A 698 3.84 -37.27 5.32
CA ASP A 698 2.73 -38.19 4.99
C ASP A 698 1.40 -37.75 5.64
N LEU A 699 1.45 -37.24 6.88
CA LEU A 699 0.26 -36.76 7.56
C LEU A 699 -0.20 -35.42 6.94
N ALA A 700 0.70 -34.54 6.52
CA ALA A 700 0.39 -33.23 5.96
C ALA A 700 -0.39 -33.30 4.64
N TYR A 701 -0.07 -34.23 3.74
CA TYR A 701 -0.90 -34.52 2.55
C TYR A 701 -2.30 -35.01 2.94
N ARG A 702 -2.41 -35.71 4.08
CA ARG A 702 -3.63 -36.30 4.61
C ARG A 702 -4.38 -35.43 5.61
N SER A 703 -3.96 -34.17 5.84
CA SER A 703 -4.63 -33.27 6.81
C SER A 703 -6.07 -32.89 6.45
N HIS A 704 -6.51 -33.19 5.21
CA HIS A 704 -7.90 -33.10 4.76
C HIS A 704 -8.73 -34.37 5.10
N GLU A 705 -8.07 -35.50 5.39
CA GLU A 705 -8.68 -36.76 5.82
C GLU A 705 -8.78 -36.88 7.34
N VAL A 706 -7.77 -36.38 8.07
CA VAL A 706 -7.59 -36.58 9.53
C VAL A 706 -7.66 -35.25 10.30
N THR A 707 -7.99 -35.32 11.60
CA THR A 707 -7.93 -34.16 12.51
C THR A 707 -6.49 -33.67 12.68
N TRP A 708 -6.27 -32.36 12.65
CA TRP A 708 -4.93 -31.78 12.47
C TRP A 708 -4.51 -30.86 13.62
N ASN A 709 -3.61 -31.31 14.49
CA ASN A 709 -2.99 -30.50 15.55
C ASN A 709 -3.99 -29.67 16.41
N GLY A 710 -5.13 -30.26 16.78
CA GLY A 710 -6.19 -29.58 17.53
C GLY A 710 -7.15 -28.72 16.69
N TRP A 711 -6.86 -28.49 15.42
CA TRP A 711 -7.82 -27.98 14.43
C TRP A 711 -8.68 -29.11 13.86
N ASP A 712 -9.87 -28.74 13.39
CA ASP A 712 -10.61 -29.55 12.42
C ASP A 712 -9.80 -29.78 11.13
N LYS A 713 -10.21 -30.80 10.36
CA LYS A 713 -9.59 -31.18 9.09
C LYS A 713 -9.36 -29.95 8.19
N SER A 714 -8.24 -29.92 7.50
CA SER A 714 -7.97 -28.88 6.50
C SER A 714 -9.05 -28.94 5.40
N PRO A 715 -9.74 -27.82 5.08
CA PRO A 715 -10.67 -27.79 3.95
C PRO A 715 -9.92 -27.90 2.61
N TRP A 716 -8.62 -27.60 2.58
CA TRP A 716 -7.77 -27.69 1.41
C TRP A 716 -6.84 -28.90 1.47
N ARG A 717 -6.80 -29.66 0.38
CA ARG A 717 -5.87 -30.77 0.15
C ARG A 717 -4.50 -30.24 -0.30
N LEU A 718 -3.40 -30.93 0.02
CA LEU A 718 -2.15 -30.76 -0.73
C LEU A 718 -2.29 -31.51 -2.05
N VAL A 719 -2.26 -30.76 -3.15
CA VAL A 719 -2.42 -31.31 -4.49
C VAL A 719 -1.08 -31.94 -4.93
N PRO A 720 -0.99 -33.26 -5.15
CA PRO A 720 0.27 -33.90 -5.52
C PRO A 720 0.80 -33.37 -6.85
N GLY A 721 2.13 -33.28 -6.99
CA GLY A 721 2.75 -32.79 -8.23
C GLY A 721 2.69 -31.27 -8.43
N ARG A 722 2.38 -30.48 -7.40
CA ARG A 722 2.50 -29.02 -7.37
C ARG A 722 3.44 -28.59 -6.24
N PRO A 723 4.19 -27.47 -6.37
CA PRO A 723 5.20 -27.10 -5.36
C PRO A 723 4.58 -26.81 -4.01
N VAL A 724 5.20 -27.28 -2.93
CA VAL A 724 4.83 -26.92 -1.54
C VAL A 724 5.64 -25.73 -1.09
N PHE A 725 4.96 -24.65 -0.70
CA PHE A 725 5.53 -23.42 -0.19
C PHE A 725 4.96 -23.18 1.22
N HIS A 726 5.74 -23.38 2.29
CA HIS A 726 5.35 -22.92 3.62
C HIS A 726 5.53 -21.39 3.65
N SER A 727 4.47 -20.64 3.37
CA SER A 727 4.49 -19.18 3.32
C SER A 727 4.65 -18.58 4.71
N GLU A 728 4.15 -19.27 5.73
CA GLU A 728 4.50 -19.08 7.13
C GLU A 728 4.54 -20.46 7.82
N GLY A 729 5.67 -20.84 8.39
CA GLY A 729 5.84 -22.08 9.17
C GLY A 729 6.44 -21.80 10.54
N PHE A 730 6.18 -22.66 11.51
CA PHE A 730 6.77 -22.67 12.85
C PHE A 730 6.93 -21.28 13.53
N TYR A 731 5.81 -20.65 13.87
CA TYR A 731 5.82 -19.52 14.81
C TYR A 731 6.10 -20.00 16.24
N ALA A 732 7.38 -20.03 16.62
CA ALA A 732 7.82 -20.60 17.90
C ALA A 732 7.07 -20.02 19.12
N ASN A 733 6.86 -18.70 19.15
CA ASN A 733 6.18 -18.00 20.25
C ASN A 733 4.67 -18.31 20.37
N GLY A 734 4.07 -19.03 19.40
CA GLY A 734 2.68 -19.50 19.49
C GLY A 734 2.49 -20.67 20.47
N TYR A 735 3.58 -21.33 20.87
CA TYR A 735 3.59 -22.47 21.78
C TYR A 735 4.01 -22.07 23.20
N LYS A 736 3.77 -22.94 24.18
CA LYS A 736 4.22 -22.71 25.56
C LYS A 736 5.69 -23.16 25.69
N PRO A 737 6.52 -22.51 26.53
CA PRO A 737 7.90 -22.93 26.76
C PRO A 737 8.05 -24.43 27.09
N GLY A 738 7.15 -24.97 27.92
CA GLY A 738 7.14 -26.39 28.31
C GLY A 738 6.80 -27.37 27.19
N ASP A 739 6.19 -26.94 26.09
CA ASP A 739 5.87 -27.82 24.95
C ASP A 739 7.16 -28.31 24.26
N PHE A 740 8.23 -27.51 24.30
CA PHE A 740 9.56 -27.85 23.78
C PHE A 740 10.38 -28.78 24.71
N ALA A 741 9.81 -29.25 25.83
CA ALA A 741 10.50 -30.16 26.76
C ALA A 741 10.91 -31.50 26.11
N GLN A 742 10.24 -31.92 25.02
CA GLN A 742 10.61 -33.10 24.22
C GLN A 742 12.05 -33.02 23.65
N TRP A 743 12.58 -31.82 23.40
CA TRP A 743 13.93 -31.62 22.85
C TRP A 743 14.90 -30.88 23.78
N GLY A 744 14.40 -29.88 24.53
CA GLY A 744 15.20 -29.14 25.50
C GLY A 744 15.33 -29.82 26.87
N GLY A 745 14.42 -30.75 27.19
CA GLY A 745 14.32 -31.37 28.52
C GLY A 745 13.56 -30.50 29.54
N GLU A 746 13.64 -30.87 30.81
CA GLU A 746 12.87 -30.25 31.90
C GLU A 746 13.19 -28.76 32.11
N GLU A 747 14.35 -28.27 31.68
CA GLU A 747 14.69 -26.84 31.78
C GLU A 747 13.68 -25.94 31.04
N CYS A 748 13.02 -26.43 30.00
CA CYS A 748 11.96 -25.73 29.26
C CYS A 748 10.79 -25.26 30.16
N PHE A 749 10.50 -25.94 31.27
CA PHE A 749 9.45 -25.53 32.21
C PHE A 749 9.80 -24.26 33.01
N ALA A 750 11.07 -23.84 33.04
CA ALA A 750 11.50 -22.60 33.69
C ALA A 750 11.26 -21.34 32.84
N GLY A 751 10.81 -21.48 31.59
CA GLY A 751 10.43 -20.36 30.72
C GLY A 751 11.28 -20.22 29.44
N TRP A 752 11.02 -19.14 28.71
CA TRP A 752 11.52 -18.94 27.34
C TRP A 752 13.05 -19.03 27.20
N ASP A 753 13.81 -18.45 28.12
CA ASP A 753 15.29 -18.45 28.07
C ASP A 753 15.91 -19.86 28.08
N ARG A 754 15.17 -20.87 28.55
CA ARG A 754 15.54 -22.28 28.46
C ARG A 754 14.90 -22.96 27.25
N ALA A 755 13.63 -22.67 26.98
CA ALA A 755 12.89 -23.26 25.87
C ALA A 755 13.45 -22.90 24.47
N ARG A 756 14.12 -21.74 24.30
CA ARG A 756 14.83 -21.35 23.06
C ARG A 756 15.72 -22.47 22.49
N ARG A 757 16.30 -23.29 23.36
CA ARG A 757 17.13 -24.46 22.99
C ARG A 757 16.32 -25.58 22.36
N GLY A 758 15.19 -25.96 22.98
CA GLY A 758 14.29 -26.97 22.43
C GLY A 758 13.62 -26.51 21.13
N ALA A 759 13.22 -25.23 21.07
CA ALA A 759 12.67 -24.61 19.88
C ALA A 759 13.68 -24.54 18.72
N GLY A 760 14.96 -24.23 18.98
CA GLY A 760 16.01 -24.28 17.95
C GLY A 760 16.34 -25.69 17.44
N ILE A 761 16.26 -26.70 18.32
CA ILE A 761 16.34 -28.12 17.89
C ILE A 761 15.17 -28.46 16.98
N PHE A 762 13.95 -27.99 17.29
CA PHE A 762 12.77 -28.24 16.45
C PHE A 762 12.84 -27.50 15.10
N ALA A 763 13.25 -26.23 15.06
CA ALA A 763 13.53 -25.49 13.82
C ALA A 763 14.51 -26.25 12.92
N ARG A 764 15.54 -26.86 13.52
CA ARG A 764 16.51 -27.70 12.81
C ARG A 764 15.90 -29.03 12.32
N ILE A 765 15.02 -29.67 13.09
CA ILE A 765 14.27 -30.88 12.67
C ILE A 765 13.41 -30.57 11.45
N LEU A 766 12.62 -29.48 11.49
CA LEU A 766 11.79 -29.06 10.36
C LEU A 766 12.65 -28.74 9.14
N SER A 767 13.70 -27.92 9.32
CA SER A 767 14.62 -27.54 8.23
C SER A 767 15.27 -28.74 7.54
N GLU A 768 15.85 -29.66 8.31
CA GLU A 768 16.51 -30.84 7.74
C GLU A 768 15.51 -31.82 7.11
N GLY A 769 14.34 -32.00 7.71
CA GLY A 769 13.27 -32.82 7.15
C GLY A 769 12.70 -32.24 5.86
N TYR A 770 12.37 -30.95 5.83
CA TYR A 770 11.82 -30.27 4.65
C TYR A 770 12.82 -30.27 3.48
N ARG A 771 14.12 -30.06 3.75
CA ARG A 771 15.18 -30.28 2.74
C ARG A 771 15.32 -31.76 2.33
N TRP A 772 15.13 -32.70 3.26
CA TRP A 772 15.17 -34.14 2.94
C TRP A 772 14.01 -34.58 2.04
N ARG A 773 12.78 -34.12 2.31
CA ARG A 773 11.58 -34.41 1.52
C ARG A 773 11.57 -33.71 0.16
N GLY A 774 12.32 -32.62 0.03
CA GLY A 774 12.28 -31.77 -1.17
C GLY A 774 11.07 -30.82 -1.17
N ILE A 775 10.71 -30.27 -0.02
CA ILE A 775 9.78 -29.12 0.04
C ILE A 775 10.37 -27.98 -0.80
N ALA A 776 9.57 -27.37 -1.69
CA ALA A 776 10.08 -26.42 -2.67
C ALA A 776 10.47 -25.06 -2.04
N ALA A 777 9.70 -24.61 -1.04
CA ALA A 777 9.96 -23.39 -0.32
C ALA A 777 9.47 -23.44 1.14
N PHE A 778 10.19 -22.80 2.06
CA PHE A 778 9.69 -22.55 3.42
C PHE A 778 10.19 -21.21 3.98
N HIS A 779 9.31 -20.51 4.70
CA HIS A 779 9.59 -19.29 5.45
C HIS A 779 9.18 -19.51 6.91
N PHE A 780 10.16 -19.61 7.82
CA PHE A 780 9.85 -19.74 9.25
C PHE A 780 9.50 -18.37 9.84
N TRP A 781 8.42 -18.30 10.64
CA TRP A 781 7.97 -17.08 11.30
C TRP A 781 8.74 -16.88 12.63
N LEU A 782 10.03 -16.65 12.45
CA LEU A 782 11.10 -17.00 13.39
C LEU A 782 12.34 -16.16 13.08
N GLY A 783 13.09 -15.70 14.08
CA GLY A 783 14.40 -15.08 13.87
C GLY A 783 15.41 -15.37 14.98
N GLU A 784 16.63 -14.86 14.77
CA GLU A 784 17.79 -15.04 15.67
C GLU A 784 17.52 -14.77 17.17
N ALA A 785 16.60 -13.85 17.49
CA ALA A 785 16.26 -13.48 18.87
C ALA A 785 15.36 -14.51 19.59
N GLN A 786 14.79 -15.48 18.86
CA GLN A 786 13.80 -16.44 19.38
C GLN A 786 14.37 -17.84 19.63
N VAL A 787 15.41 -18.29 18.92
CA VAL A 787 15.95 -19.66 19.03
C VAL A 787 17.46 -19.73 18.91
N LEU A 788 18.05 -20.90 19.21
CA LEU A 788 19.45 -21.17 18.90
C LEU A 788 19.67 -21.36 17.38
N PRO A 789 20.86 -20.99 16.84
CA PRO A 789 21.18 -21.10 15.42
C PRO A 789 20.94 -22.49 14.81
N TYR A 790 20.24 -22.51 13.67
CA TYR A 790 19.90 -23.73 12.93
C TYR A 790 20.32 -23.66 11.44
N TRP A 791 20.77 -22.48 10.97
CA TRP A 791 21.11 -22.17 9.57
C TRP A 791 22.29 -22.97 8.98
N ASN A 792 23.05 -23.72 9.78
CA ASN A 792 24.00 -24.72 9.24
C ASN A 792 23.25 -25.75 8.36
N SER A 793 21.99 -26.05 8.68
CA SER A 793 21.11 -26.89 7.86
C SER A 793 20.67 -26.22 6.56
N TRP A 794 21.02 -24.96 6.30
CA TRP A 794 20.70 -24.16 5.11
C TRP A 794 21.89 -23.96 4.16
N SER A 795 23.05 -24.56 4.43
CA SER A 795 24.16 -24.54 3.47
C SER A 795 23.72 -25.11 2.10
N PRO A 796 23.96 -24.42 0.97
CA PRO A 796 23.56 -24.90 -0.35
C PRO A 796 24.07 -26.30 -0.68
N VAL A 797 25.32 -26.59 -0.30
CA VAL A 797 25.87 -27.94 -0.25
C VAL A 797 25.85 -28.42 1.21
N ALA A 798 25.17 -29.54 1.49
CA ALA A 798 25.01 -30.05 2.85
C ALA A 798 24.96 -31.58 2.91
N ALA A 799 25.30 -32.14 4.07
CA ALA A 799 25.07 -33.54 4.39
C ALA A 799 24.13 -33.61 5.60
N LEU A 800 22.88 -33.99 5.36
CA LEU A 800 21.84 -34.10 6.39
C LEU A 800 21.74 -35.54 6.90
N THR A 801 21.37 -35.73 8.16
CA THR A 801 21.25 -37.07 8.78
C THR A 801 19.81 -37.32 9.22
N ARG A 802 19.26 -38.49 8.91
CA ARG A 802 17.85 -38.80 9.24
C ARG A 802 17.64 -39.15 10.71
N GLU A 803 18.57 -39.88 11.34
CA GLU A 803 18.36 -40.43 12.69
C GLU A 803 18.91 -39.52 13.79
N TRP A 804 18.00 -38.93 14.57
CA TRP A 804 18.26 -37.98 15.65
C TRP A 804 18.71 -38.61 16.98
N ASN A 805 18.86 -39.94 17.04
CA ASN A 805 19.32 -40.63 18.24
C ASN A 805 20.82 -40.39 18.48
N ARG A 806 21.20 -40.15 19.74
CA ARG A 806 22.57 -39.80 20.18
C ARG A 806 23.14 -40.71 21.26
N THR A 807 22.42 -41.78 21.62
CA THR A 807 22.77 -42.72 22.68
C THR A 807 22.66 -44.14 22.15
N PHE A 808 23.69 -44.95 22.38
CA PHE A 808 23.84 -46.31 21.85
C PHE A 808 24.31 -47.26 22.95
N ALA A 809 24.09 -48.56 22.77
CA ALA A 809 24.65 -49.56 23.67
C ALA A 809 26.12 -49.80 23.30
N GLY A 810 26.96 -50.11 24.29
CA GLY A 810 28.37 -50.43 24.03
C GLY A 810 28.50 -51.66 23.14
N GLY A 811 29.08 -51.51 21.94
CA GLY A 811 29.24 -52.59 20.97
C GLY A 811 27.99 -52.93 20.14
N SER A 812 26.93 -52.09 20.15
CA SER A 812 25.86 -52.19 19.16
C SER A 812 26.21 -51.45 17.89
N GLU A 813 26.06 -52.09 16.72
CA GLU A 813 26.13 -51.37 15.44
C GLU A 813 25.08 -50.25 15.39
N ALA A 814 25.51 -49.06 15.00
CA ALA A 814 24.69 -47.89 14.76
C ALA A 814 24.71 -47.54 13.27
N THR A 815 23.53 -47.47 12.66
CA THR A 815 23.33 -46.91 11.31
C THR A 815 23.20 -45.39 11.38
N ARG A 816 23.61 -44.68 10.31
CA ARG A 816 22.98 -43.42 9.87
C ARG A 816 22.64 -43.45 8.38
N THR A 817 21.49 -42.90 8.03
CA THR A 817 21.10 -42.59 6.65
C THR A 817 21.41 -41.10 6.42
N VAL A 818 22.30 -40.82 5.47
CA VAL A 818 22.78 -39.47 5.16
C VAL A 818 22.37 -39.07 3.75
N LYS A 819 21.90 -37.83 3.60
CA LYS A 819 21.59 -37.22 2.30
C LYS A 819 22.57 -36.10 2.01
N VAL A 820 23.38 -36.29 0.97
CA VAL A 820 24.22 -35.23 0.39
C VAL A 820 23.36 -34.43 -0.59
N LEU A 821 23.26 -33.13 -0.38
CA LEU A 821 22.46 -32.17 -1.16
C LEU A 821 23.36 -31.23 -1.96
N ASN A 822 22.90 -30.89 -3.16
CA ASN A 822 23.49 -29.85 -4.01
C ASN A 822 22.39 -28.87 -4.47
N ASP A 823 22.01 -27.92 -3.62
CA ASP A 823 21.06 -26.84 -3.96
C ASP A 823 21.72 -25.71 -4.77
N THR A 824 22.78 -26.01 -5.55
CA THR A 824 23.49 -25.03 -6.39
C THR A 824 23.21 -25.28 -7.87
N ARG A 825 23.66 -24.35 -8.73
CA ARG A 825 23.66 -24.51 -10.19
C ARG A 825 24.85 -25.31 -10.73
N ASP A 826 25.85 -25.61 -9.89
CA ASP A 826 27.10 -26.23 -10.31
C ASP A 826 27.09 -27.74 -10.04
N GLY A 827 27.29 -28.54 -11.08
CA GLY A 827 27.44 -30.00 -10.97
C GLY A 827 28.83 -30.43 -10.51
N ALA A 828 29.49 -29.66 -9.65
CA ALA A 828 30.85 -29.94 -9.19
C ALA A 828 30.86 -31.13 -8.19
N PRO A 829 31.86 -32.04 -8.26
CA PRO A 829 31.91 -33.18 -7.34
C PRO A 829 32.13 -32.74 -5.89
N ILE A 830 31.32 -33.27 -4.96
CA ILE A 830 31.36 -32.92 -3.54
C ILE A 830 32.29 -33.89 -2.80
N ASP A 831 33.33 -33.41 -2.11
CA ASP A 831 34.09 -34.26 -1.19
C ASP A 831 33.35 -34.38 0.16
N PHE A 832 32.58 -35.45 0.30
CA PHE A 832 31.82 -35.74 1.53
C PHE A 832 32.73 -36.43 2.56
N ARG A 833 32.70 -35.98 3.82
CA ARG A 833 33.46 -36.56 4.93
C ARG A 833 32.58 -36.72 6.17
N TRP A 834 32.84 -37.75 6.96
CA TRP A 834 32.16 -37.98 8.23
C TRP A 834 33.14 -38.55 9.27
N GLU A 835 32.90 -38.22 10.54
CA GLU A 835 33.57 -38.86 11.68
C GLU A 835 32.56 -39.14 12.81
N VAL A 836 32.85 -40.14 13.63
CA VAL A 836 32.11 -40.51 14.83
C VAL A 836 33.05 -40.36 16.02
N ARG A 837 32.64 -39.57 17.02
CA ARG A 837 33.45 -39.28 18.21
C ARG A 837 32.76 -39.67 19.50
N VAL A 838 33.52 -40.26 20.41
CA VAL A 838 33.11 -40.63 21.76
C VAL A 838 33.97 -39.85 22.74
N GLY A 839 33.38 -38.80 23.34
CA GLY A 839 34.16 -37.73 23.94
C GLY A 839 35.04 -37.05 22.88
N GLU A 840 36.31 -36.84 23.17
CA GLU A 840 37.24 -36.19 22.24
C GLU A 840 37.77 -37.14 21.14
N ARG A 841 37.67 -38.47 21.34
CA ARG A 841 38.28 -39.50 20.48
C ARG A 841 37.39 -39.87 19.29
N THR A 842 37.93 -39.82 18.08
CA THR A 842 37.35 -40.44 16.88
C THR A 842 37.44 -41.97 16.96
N VAL A 843 36.33 -42.65 16.68
CA VAL A 843 36.20 -44.12 16.75
C VAL A 843 35.91 -44.77 15.39
N ALA A 844 35.31 -44.01 14.46
CA ALA A 844 35.15 -44.37 13.06
C ALA A 844 35.11 -43.09 12.21
N ASP A 845 35.58 -43.16 10.97
CA ASP A 845 35.57 -42.07 9.99
C ASP A 845 35.48 -42.61 8.56
N GLY A 846 35.18 -41.72 7.60
CA GLY A 846 35.14 -42.07 6.18
C GLY A 846 34.69 -40.93 5.27
N GLY A 847 34.42 -41.25 4.01
CA GLY A 847 33.90 -40.28 3.03
C GLY A 847 34.36 -40.50 1.59
N GLY A 848 34.79 -39.42 0.94
CA GLY A 848 35.25 -39.35 -0.45
C GLY A 848 34.29 -38.60 -1.37
N VAL A 849 34.70 -38.46 -2.63
CA VAL A 849 33.96 -37.71 -3.65
C VAL A 849 32.58 -38.31 -3.94
N ARG A 850 31.59 -37.45 -4.19
CA ARG A 850 30.23 -37.75 -4.59
C ARG A 850 29.83 -36.89 -5.78
N GLU A 851 29.55 -37.54 -6.90
CA GLU A 851 28.84 -36.91 -8.02
C GLU A 851 27.39 -36.67 -7.59
N VAL A 852 26.99 -35.40 -7.49
CA VAL A 852 25.61 -34.97 -7.21
C VAL A 852 25.29 -33.82 -8.15
N ALA A 853 24.33 -34.04 -9.06
CA ALA A 853 23.93 -33.03 -10.03
C ALA A 853 23.42 -31.75 -9.36
N ALA A 854 23.49 -30.63 -10.08
CA ALA A 854 22.90 -29.36 -9.66
C ALA A 854 21.39 -29.50 -9.39
N GLY A 855 20.90 -28.90 -8.30
CA GLY A 855 19.54 -29.11 -7.77
C GLY A 855 19.26 -30.54 -7.25
N GLY A 856 20.29 -31.39 -7.14
CA GLY A 856 20.17 -32.82 -6.90
C GLY A 856 20.52 -33.27 -5.48
N ALA A 857 20.26 -34.56 -5.22
CA ALA A 857 20.52 -35.21 -3.94
C ALA A 857 21.02 -36.64 -4.12
N ARG A 858 21.75 -37.15 -3.13
CA ARG A 858 22.17 -38.55 -3.03
C ARG A 858 22.04 -39.05 -1.59
N GLU A 859 21.30 -40.13 -1.38
CA GLU A 859 21.23 -40.84 -0.11
C GLU A 859 22.27 -41.96 -0.04
N GLU A 860 22.90 -42.16 1.12
CA GLU A 860 23.69 -43.35 1.42
C GLU A 860 23.61 -43.73 2.91
N ARG A 861 23.94 -44.99 3.22
CA ARG A 861 23.81 -45.57 4.55
C ARG A 861 25.19 -45.89 5.12
N ILE A 862 25.50 -45.29 6.26
CA ILE A 862 26.75 -45.47 7.02
C ILE A 862 26.45 -46.39 8.21
N ALA A 863 27.39 -47.27 8.55
CA ALA A 863 27.32 -48.12 9.75
C ALA A 863 28.66 -48.07 10.51
N PHE A 864 28.60 -48.07 11.83
CA PHE A 864 29.74 -48.05 12.75
C PHE A 864 29.38 -48.74 14.08
N THR A 865 30.38 -49.05 14.92
CA THR A 865 30.23 -49.82 16.18
C THR A 865 31.09 -49.23 17.29
#